data_AF-A0A5D0R422-F1
#
_entry.id   AF-A0A5D0R422-F1
#
_cell.length_a   1.000
_cell.length_b   1.000
_cell.length_c   1.000
_cell.angle_alpha   90.00
_cell.angle_beta   90.00
_cell.angle_gamma   90.00
#
_symmetry.space_group_name_H-M   'P 1'
#
loop_
_entity.id
_entity.type
_entity.pdbx_description
1 polymer ?
#
loop_
_entity_poly.entity_id
_entity_poly.type
_entity_poly.pdbx_seq_one_letter_code
_entity_poly.pdbx_strand_id
1 'polypeptide(L)'
;MKQTAHFRDLIEPYLNRWKFILLCVLSALVLAIVYLRYASYEYQAKATIKIRDDKSQGKLPEISSLQNYGLFSNDQNNVLDEIEIIKSRNLIASVVKDLKFNIQFFVEGRIQAHEVYTNPPLYINFSATDSILHTIDTTFNIRINSSKDFIFKGIPQDSKILKGNTQKHDDIEGVLYDFGKNVETGFGNIIITPNIGQYATKIGSDITIRIKPLAKVTSDYKTKLQIQTTELSSIIKLTINDNVREKAQLFLDKLIIKYNEDVINDKNMVVEATSNFINDRLEGVSRELGIVDLTAEDIQQENKLTNLSTQSTIFLQTEKENESKITETGMQLQLIDYMRDHLASNQNPSDLLPLNMGIEDGNIGQVAKRHNSLVQERDRILKNSSEINPTVVNLTNQISQLKADLAQSLSSKKSTSQIAYNSLVAENSRINSQIYSAPQKERQFKDIKRQQDIKESLYLYLLQKREESAITHGVSSPNAKIVDKAYASGTPVAPKSVIIILAALILGFSLPIGIIYLLTLLDTKVHTAQDVKKLIDVPFIGDIPQSSKRTQLIKQIDYSPKAEAFRMVRTNIEFMLKSVSKHSKVIFITSTTSKEGKSHTSINLALSISYTNKKVLLMETDIRVPKATNYLNVKNDMGLTNYISDPSLQLSDVIVKLEGNDYLDVIPCGVIPPNPAELLMSSRMQELFDAVDNKYDYIVVDTAAVGLVTDTLLISKHADLFIYVVRANYLDKRRLQIAETMYQEKRLPNMAILLNSVNQKKANSYGYGYGKNPNSKKWWQRK
;
A
#
# COMPACT_ATOMS: atom_id res chain seq x y z
N MET A 1 16.05 1.22 -56.33
CA MET A 1 16.76 -0.05 -56.04
C MET A 1 17.80 0.01 -54.91
N LYS A 2 18.27 1.19 -54.43
CA LYS A 2 19.25 1.28 -53.32
C LYS A 2 18.67 1.07 -51.91
N GLN A 3 17.39 1.37 -51.65
CA GLN A 3 16.79 1.22 -50.31
C GLN A 3 16.47 -0.25 -49.94
N THR A 4 16.15 -1.10 -50.90
CA THR A 4 15.83 -2.52 -50.65
C THR A 4 17.06 -3.36 -50.25
N ALA A 5 18.27 -2.94 -50.63
CA ALA A 5 19.51 -3.59 -50.25
C ALA A 5 19.83 -3.42 -48.76
N HIS A 6 19.57 -2.22 -48.20
CA HIS A 6 19.87 -1.91 -46.80
C HIS A 6 19.04 -2.73 -45.80
N PHE A 7 17.76 -2.99 -46.11
CA PHE A 7 16.87 -3.73 -45.20
C PHE A 7 17.23 -5.22 -45.13
N ARG A 8 17.63 -5.80 -46.26
CA ARG A 8 18.04 -7.22 -46.32
C ARG A 8 19.33 -7.47 -45.55
N ASP A 9 20.30 -6.57 -45.68
CA ASP A 9 21.58 -6.64 -44.95
C ASP A 9 21.38 -6.59 -43.42
N LEU A 10 20.35 -5.89 -42.94
CA LEU A 10 20.02 -5.82 -41.51
C LEU A 10 19.34 -7.09 -40.99
N ILE A 11 18.56 -7.78 -41.81
CA ILE A 11 17.76 -8.96 -41.37
C ILE A 11 18.52 -10.28 -41.51
N GLU A 12 19.40 -10.38 -42.51
CA GLU A 12 20.17 -11.58 -42.80
C GLU A 12 20.95 -12.19 -41.60
N PRO A 13 21.60 -11.42 -40.70
CA PRO A 13 22.27 -11.99 -39.54
C PRO A 13 21.31 -12.69 -38.57
N TYR A 14 20.07 -12.18 -38.43
CA TYR A 14 19.04 -12.79 -37.57
C TYR A 14 18.44 -14.03 -38.23
N LEU A 15 18.15 -13.98 -39.53
CA LEU A 15 17.65 -15.13 -40.29
C LEU A 15 18.66 -16.29 -40.28
N ASN A 16 19.96 -16.02 -40.40
CA ASN A 16 20.98 -17.07 -40.35
C ASN A 16 21.09 -17.74 -38.97
N ARG A 17 20.64 -17.08 -37.90
CA ARG A 17 20.71 -17.56 -36.50
C ARG A 17 19.33 -17.80 -35.88
N TRP A 18 18.29 -17.98 -36.69
CA TRP A 18 16.91 -18.17 -36.22
C TRP A 18 16.76 -19.32 -35.20
N LYS A 19 17.56 -20.38 -35.33
CA LYS A 19 17.58 -21.52 -34.39
C LYS A 19 17.99 -21.10 -32.97
N PHE A 20 18.92 -20.15 -32.85
CA PHE A 20 19.34 -19.61 -31.55
C PHE A 20 18.23 -18.77 -30.92
N ILE A 21 17.57 -17.92 -31.72
CA ILE A 21 16.40 -17.14 -31.26
C ILE A 21 15.30 -18.08 -30.77
N LEU A 22 14.97 -19.12 -31.55
CA LEU A 22 13.96 -20.11 -31.17
C LEU A 22 14.31 -20.83 -29.86
N LEU A 23 15.58 -21.21 -29.68
CA LEU A 23 16.05 -21.86 -28.46
C LEU A 23 15.92 -20.95 -27.23
N CYS A 24 16.23 -19.66 -27.36
CA CYS A 24 16.05 -18.67 -26.28
C CYS A 24 14.57 -18.44 -25.94
N VAL A 25 13.69 -18.39 -26.93
CA VAL A 25 12.24 -18.27 -26.71
C VAL A 25 11.72 -19.51 -25.97
N LEU A 26 12.10 -20.70 -26.42
CA LEU A 26 11.69 -21.95 -25.76
C LEU A 26 12.20 -22.06 -24.33
N SER A 27 13.46 -21.68 -24.07
CA SER A 27 14.00 -21.71 -22.71
C SER A 27 13.31 -20.70 -21.78
N ALA A 28 13.01 -19.50 -22.26
CA ALA A 28 12.27 -18.49 -21.51
C ALA A 28 10.84 -18.97 -21.17
N LEU A 29 10.15 -19.61 -22.13
CA LEU A 29 8.83 -20.20 -21.89
C LEU A 29 8.88 -21.37 -20.90
N VAL A 30 9.87 -22.25 -20.99
CA VAL A 30 10.06 -23.34 -20.02
C VAL A 30 10.28 -22.77 -18.62
N LEU A 31 11.14 -21.76 -18.47
CA LEU A 31 11.36 -21.09 -17.18
C LEU A 31 10.07 -20.45 -16.64
N ALA A 32 9.28 -19.81 -17.49
CA ALA A 32 8.00 -19.23 -17.10
C ALA A 32 6.98 -20.29 -16.64
N ILE A 33 6.89 -21.42 -17.35
CA ILE A 33 6.02 -22.55 -16.98
C ILE A 33 6.50 -23.17 -15.66
N VAL A 34 7.80 -23.36 -15.49
CA VAL A 34 8.40 -23.86 -14.24
C VAL A 34 8.07 -22.90 -13.10
N TYR A 35 8.27 -21.59 -13.28
CA TYR A 35 7.89 -20.59 -12.28
C TYR A 35 6.41 -20.64 -11.93
N LEU A 36 5.51 -20.66 -12.92
CA LEU A 36 4.06 -20.75 -12.71
C LEU A 36 3.64 -22.05 -12.01
N ARG A 37 4.43 -23.12 -12.15
CA ARG A 37 4.19 -24.42 -11.51
C ARG A 37 4.61 -24.45 -10.03
N TYR A 38 5.53 -23.58 -9.61
CA TYR A 38 6.01 -23.47 -8.22
C TYR A 38 5.51 -22.22 -7.48
N ALA A 39 4.94 -21.25 -8.19
CA ALA A 39 4.37 -20.05 -7.60
C ALA A 39 3.08 -20.38 -6.83
N SER A 40 2.98 -19.90 -5.59
CA SER A 40 1.77 -20.06 -4.79
C SER A 40 0.63 -19.20 -5.33
N TYR A 41 -0.57 -19.77 -5.42
CA TYR A 41 -1.77 -19.03 -5.76
C TYR A 41 -2.20 -18.09 -4.63
N GLU A 42 -2.64 -16.89 -5.00
CA GLU A 42 -3.29 -15.94 -4.10
C GLU A 42 -4.71 -15.68 -4.58
N TYR A 43 -5.65 -15.71 -3.65
CA TYR A 43 -7.08 -15.45 -3.84
C TYR A 43 -7.46 -14.14 -3.16
N GLN A 44 -8.33 -13.37 -3.79
CA GLN A 44 -8.79 -12.09 -3.26
C GLN A 44 -10.20 -12.23 -2.68
N ALA A 45 -10.40 -11.81 -1.45
CA ALA A 45 -11.73 -11.63 -0.86
C ALA A 45 -12.11 -10.15 -0.79
N LYS A 46 -13.40 -9.88 -1.02
CA LYS A 46 -13.98 -8.53 -0.93
C LYS A 46 -15.22 -8.55 -0.05
N ALA A 47 -15.38 -7.54 0.78
CA ALA A 47 -16.59 -7.29 1.56
C ALA A 47 -16.95 -5.80 1.47
N THR A 48 -18.24 -5.50 1.50
CA THR A 48 -18.74 -4.12 1.44
C THR A 48 -19.58 -3.84 2.67
N ILE A 49 -19.23 -2.80 3.43
CA ILE A 49 -20.00 -2.35 4.60
C ILE A 49 -20.44 -0.90 4.42
N LYS A 50 -21.57 -0.55 5.02
CA LYS A 50 -22.04 0.83 5.14
C LYS A 50 -22.02 1.23 6.61
N ILE A 51 -21.26 2.28 6.93
CA ILE A 51 -21.27 2.90 8.25
C ILE A 51 -22.54 3.75 8.39
N ARG A 52 -23.25 3.62 9.50
CA ARG A 52 -24.41 4.44 9.82
C ARG A 52 -23.96 5.77 10.43
N ASP A 53 -24.59 6.87 10.03
CA ASP A 53 -24.34 8.15 10.68
C ASP A 53 -25.01 8.19 12.06
N ASP A 54 -24.21 8.36 13.10
CA ASP A 54 -24.66 8.46 14.50
C ASP A 54 -25.53 9.71 14.79
N LYS A 55 -25.67 10.63 13.82
CA LYS A 55 -26.55 11.81 13.94
C LYS A 55 -28.03 11.45 14.12
N SER A 56 -28.43 10.21 13.84
CA SER A 56 -29.83 9.79 13.88
C SER A 56 -30.22 8.94 15.09
N GLN A 57 -29.29 8.48 15.93
CA GLN A 57 -29.62 7.59 17.05
C GLN A 57 -28.70 7.84 18.26
N GLY A 58 -29.22 8.51 19.30
CA GLY A 58 -28.73 8.33 20.67
C GLY A 58 -27.89 9.44 21.30
N LYS A 59 -27.57 10.56 20.63
CA LYS A 59 -27.03 11.73 21.33
C LYS A 59 -28.18 12.58 21.88
N LEU A 60 -28.16 12.84 23.19
CA LEU A 60 -29.05 13.80 23.85
C LEU A 60 -29.06 15.12 23.04
N PRO A 61 -30.22 15.56 22.51
CA PRO A 61 -30.31 16.71 21.59
C PRO A 61 -29.62 17.98 22.10
N GLU A 62 -29.59 18.18 23.42
CA GLU A 62 -29.05 19.37 24.09
C GLU A 62 -27.52 19.39 24.26
N ILE A 63 -26.83 18.24 24.26
CA ILE A 63 -25.35 18.22 24.37
C ILE A 63 -24.72 18.49 23.00
N SER A 64 -25.34 18.00 21.93
CA SER A 64 -24.93 18.29 20.55
C SER A 64 -25.15 19.74 20.14
N SER A 65 -26.15 20.44 20.70
CA SER A 65 -26.38 21.86 20.40
C SER A 65 -25.31 22.76 21.02
N LEU A 66 -24.71 22.39 22.16
CA LEU A 66 -23.55 23.08 22.74
C LEU A 66 -22.27 22.90 21.89
N GLN A 67 -22.09 21.76 21.23
CA GLN A 67 -21.00 21.54 20.26
C GLN A 67 -21.19 22.35 18.97
N ASN A 68 -22.44 22.61 18.57
CA ASN A 68 -22.75 23.39 17.36
C ASN A 68 -22.51 24.90 17.50
N TYR A 69 -22.14 25.41 18.69
CA TYR A 69 -21.81 26.83 18.92
C TYR A 69 -20.38 27.26 18.47
N GLY A 70 -19.74 26.49 17.59
CA GLY A 70 -18.68 27.02 16.71
C GLY A 70 -17.24 26.99 17.24
N LEU A 71 -16.93 26.19 18.26
CA LEU A 71 -15.56 26.05 18.78
C LEU A 71 -14.87 24.71 18.47
N PHE A 72 -15.57 23.75 17.86
CA PHE A 72 -15.01 22.48 17.41
C PHE A 72 -15.49 22.17 15.99
N SER A 73 -14.54 21.88 15.11
CA SER A 73 -14.73 21.73 13.66
C SER A 73 -15.71 20.62 13.28
N ASN A 74 -16.47 20.87 12.21
CA ASN A 74 -17.42 19.98 11.57
C ASN A 74 -16.80 18.61 11.19
N ASP A 75 -17.38 17.55 11.75
CA ASP A 75 -17.20 16.12 11.48
C ASP A 75 -17.52 15.75 10.00
N GLN A 76 -16.64 16.10 9.06
CA GLN A 76 -16.68 15.58 7.69
C GLN A 76 -15.84 14.31 7.49
N ASN A 77 -15.12 13.85 8.52
CA ASN A 77 -14.19 12.71 8.44
C ASN A 77 -14.61 11.44 9.18
N ASN A 78 -15.88 11.33 9.62
CA ASN A 78 -16.37 10.16 10.38
C ASN A 78 -16.01 8.81 9.72
N VAL A 79 -16.05 8.72 8.39
CA VAL A 79 -15.73 7.47 7.67
C VAL A 79 -14.22 7.17 7.70
N LEU A 80 -13.35 8.18 7.68
CA LEU A 80 -11.89 7.99 7.72
C LEU A 80 -11.43 7.52 9.09
N ASP A 81 -12.02 8.06 10.16
CA ASP A 81 -11.71 7.63 11.52
C ASP A 81 -12.11 6.17 11.75
N GLU A 82 -13.28 5.76 11.23
CA GLU A 82 -13.74 4.38 11.27
C GLU A 82 -12.83 3.43 10.47
N ILE A 83 -12.24 3.90 9.37
CA ILE A 83 -11.24 3.13 8.61
C ILE A 83 -9.98 2.88 9.46
N GLU A 84 -9.51 3.88 10.21
CA GLU A 84 -8.36 3.72 11.11
C GLU A 84 -8.67 2.76 12.28
N ILE A 85 -9.88 2.81 12.83
CA ILE A 85 -10.34 1.88 13.88
C ILE A 85 -10.37 0.44 13.34
N ILE A 86 -10.96 0.23 12.16
CA ILE A 86 -11.00 -1.10 11.50
C ILE A 86 -9.58 -1.62 11.21
N LYS A 87 -8.64 -0.72 10.87
CA LYS A 87 -7.23 -1.06 10.59
C LYS A 87 -6.36 -1.12 11.85
N SER A 88 -6.95 -0.94 13.03
CA SER A 88 -6.23 -0.95 14.29
C SER A 88 -5.58 -2.31 14.57
N ARG A 89 -4.41 -2.28 15.22
CA ARG A 89 -3.67 -3.50 15.51
C ARG A 89 -4.43 -4.41 16.48
N ASN A 90 -5.14 -3.83 17.44
CA ASN A 90 -5.86 -4.57 18.47
C ASN A 90 -7.02 -5.36 17.87
N LEU A 91 -7.82 -4.74 17.00
CA LEU A 91 -8.93 -5.42 16.34
C LEU A 91 -8.45 -6.58 15.47
N ILE A 92 -7.43 -6.32 14.62
CA ILE A 92 -6.85 -7.36 13.76
C ILE A 92 -6.23 -8.49 14.61
N ALA A 93 -5.55 -8.17 15.72
CA ALA A 93 -4.98 -9.17 16.62
C ALA A 93 -6.06 -10.07 17.25
N SER A 94 -7.18 -9.48 17.68
CA SER A 94 -8.33 -10.23 18.19
C SER A 94 -8.92 -11.17 17.13
N VAL A 95 -9.03 -10.72 15.87
CA VAL A 95 -9.52 -11.57 14.75
C VAL A 95 -8.55 -12.72 14.46
N VAL A 96 -7.24 -12.43 14.37
CA VAL A 96 -6.20 -13.45 14.13
C VAL A 96 -6.16 -14.47 15.26
N LYS A 97 -6.37 -14.03 16.51
CA LYS A 97 -6.45 -14.89 17.70
C LYS A 97 -7.69 -15.79 17.66
N ASP A 98 -8.87 -15.23 17.41
CA ASP A 98 -10.14 -15.98 17.34
C ASP A 98 -10.11 -17.04 16.24
N LEU A 99 -9.54 -16.71 15.08
CA LEU A 99 -9.41 -17.61 13.93
C LEU A 99 -8.17 -18.53 14.01
N LYS A 100 -7.32 -18.40 15.03
CA LYS A 100 -6.09 -19.19 15.21
C LYS A 100 -5.19 -19.21 13.96
N PHE A 101 -5.12 -18.09 13.24
CA PHE A 101 -4.32 -17.97 12.01
C PHE A 101 -2.81 -18.08 12.24
N ASN A 102 -2.37 -18.03 13.51
CA ASN A 102 -1.00 -18.28 13.93
C ASN A 102 -0.53 -19.72 13.70
N ILE A 103 -1.46 -20.68 13.59
CA ILE A 103 -1.17 -22.09 13.34
C ILE A 103 -1.50 -22.41 11.88
N GLN A 104 -0.50 -22.84 11.12
CA GLN A 104 -0.61 -23.13 9.69
C GLN A 104 -0.26 -24.59 9.43
N PHE A 105 -1.13 -25.31 8.71
CA PHE A 105 -0.91 -26.70 8.30
C PHE A 105 -0.59 -26.74 6.81
N PHE A 106 0.59 -27.24 6.45
CA PHE A 106 1.00 -27.44 5.07
C PHE A 106 1.02 -28.94 4.77
N VAL A 107 0.21 -29.36 3.82
CA VAL A 107 0.18 -30.75 3.35
C VAL A 107 1.00 -30.83 2.07
N GLU A 108 1.97 -31.75 2.01
CA GLU A 108 2.76 -31.95 0.80
C GLU A 108 1.87 -32.44 -0.36
N GLY A 109 1.77 -31.63 -1.40
CA GLY A 109 1.17 -32.03 -2.67
C GLY A 109 2.19 -32.76 -3.55
N ARG A 110 1.75 -33.21 -4.73
CA ARG A 110 2.64 -33.87 -5.73
C ARG A 110 3.82 -33.01 -6.19
N ILE A 111 3.75 -31.69 -6.00
CA ILE A 111 4.69 -30.70 -6.59
C ILE A 111 5.06 -29.63 -5.55
N GLN A 112 4.09 -29.10 -4.81
CA GLN A 112 4.29 -28.07 -3.80
C GLN A 112 3.39 -28.35 -2.59
N ALA A 113 3.87 -28.04 -1.39
CA ALA A 113 3.06 -28.05 -0.20
C ALA A 113 2.05 -26.89 -0.23
N HIS A 114 0.79 -27.18 0.07
CA HIS A 114 -0.27 -26.17 0.11
C HIS A 114 -0.85 -26.09 1.52
N GLU A 115 -1.29 -24.90 1.90
CA GLU A 115 -1.87 -24.65 3.21
C GLU A 115 -3.32 -25.15 3.25
N VAL A 116 -3.68 -25.87 4.32
CA VAL A 116 -5.03 -26.35 4.59
C VAL A 116 -5.51 -25.76 5.90
N TYR A 117 -6.72 -25.18 5.91
CA TYR A 117 -7.24 -24.46 7.09
C TYR A 117 -8.56 -25.02 7.63
N THR A 118 -9.60 -25.16 6.80
CA THR A 118 -10.97 -25.43 7.29
C THR A 118 -11.10 -26.80 7.95
N ASN A 119 -10.54 -27.83 7.31
CA ASN A 119 -10.53 -29.20 7.81
C ASN A 119 -9.10 -29.74 7.70
N PRO A 120 -8.20 -29.35 8.63
CA PRO A 120 -6.85 -29.86 8.60
C PRO A 120 -6.87 -31.37 8.86
N PRO A 121 -5.91 -32.12 8.30
CA PRO A 121 -5.83 -33.57 8.52
C PRO A 121 -5.50 -33.93 9.98
N LEU A 122 -4.97 -32.99 10.75
CA LEU A 122 -4.56 -33.16 12.14
C LEU A 122 -5.13 -32.02 13.00
N TYR A 123 -5.62 -32.34 14.18
CA TYR A 123 -5.93 -31.37 15.24
C TYR A 123 -4.84 -31.42 16.31
N ILE A 124 -4.42 -30.24 16.77
CA ILE A 124 -3.40 -30.09 17.82
C ILE A 124 -4.03 -29.37 18.99
N ASN A 125 -4.04 -30.04 20.15
CA ASN A 125 -4.39 -29.43 21.41
C ASN A 125 -3.12 -29.18 22.21
N PHE A 126 -2.94 -27.94 22.66
CA PHE A 126 -1.77 -27.53 23.43
C PHE A 126 -2.14 -27.51 24.91
N SER A 127 -1.31 -28.10 25.77
CA SER A 127 -1.45 -28.00 27.23
C SER A 127 -0.74 -26.77 27.82
N ALA A 128 -0.06 -25.98 26.98
CA ALA A 128 0.66 -24.77 27.36
C ALA A 128 -0.25 -23.55 27.53
N THR A 129 0.14 -22.60 28.38
CA THR A 129 -0.56 -21.31 28.53
C THR A 129 -0.55 -20.51 27.22
N ASP A 130 -1.68 -19.91 26.86
CA ASP A 130 -1.88 -19.11 25.63
C ASP A 130 -0.79 -18.05 25.39
N SER A 131 -0.25 -17.45 26.45
CA SER A 131 0.82 -16.44 26.36
C SER A 131 2.09 -16.97 25.66
N ILE A 132 2.41 -18.25 25.85
CA ILE A 132 3.57 -18.88 25.22
C ILE A 132 3.23 -19.15 23.75
N LEU A 133 2.04 -19.71 23.45
CA LEU A 133 1.58 -19.98 22.09
C LEU A 133 1.54 -18.75 21.17
N HIS A 134 1.27 -17.57 21.73
CA HIS A 134 1.25 -16.32 20.96
C HIS A 134 2.64 -15.75 20.65
N THR A 135 3.72 -16.24 21.27
CA THR A 135 5.08 -15.70 21.13
C THR A 135 6.07 -16.64 20.44
N ILE A 136 5.74 -17.92 20.31
CA ILE A 136 6.60 -18.93 19.67
C ILE A 136 6.67 -18.73 18.15
N ASP A 137 7.86 -18.93 17.58
CA ASP A 137 8.10 -19.10 16.14
C ASP A 137 8.75 -20.48 15.93
N THR A 138 7.95 -21.50 15.60
CA THR A 138 8.43 -22.89 15.42
C THR A 138 7.81 -23.54 14.20
N THR A 139 8.56 -24.48 13.60
CA THR A 139 8.07 -25.32 12.49
C THR A 139 8.51 -26.75 12.77
N PHE A 140 7.59 -27.70 12.64
CA PHE A 140 7.87 -29.12 12.81
C PHE A 140 7.08 -29.93 11.79
N ASN A 141 7.56 -31.15 11.52
CA ASN A 141 7.03 -32.03 10.49
C ASN A 141 6.50 -33.31 11.12
N ILE A 142 5.37 -33.78 10.61
CA ILE A 142 4.71 -35.01 11.02
C ILE A 142 4.57 -35.90 9.78
N ARG A 143 5.16 -37.09 9.83
CA ARG A 143 4.94 -38.14 8.83
C ARG A 143 3.96 -39.17 9.38
N ILE A 144 2.88 -39.42 8.65
CA ILE A 144 1.87 -40.41 9.07
C ILE A 144 2.41 -41.81 8.76
N ASN A 145 2.69 -42.62 9.79
CA ASN A 145 3.21 -43.98 9.62
C ASN A 145 2.08 -45.01 9.53
N SER A 146 1.08 -44.89 10.39
CA SER A 146 -0.06 -45.81 10.48
C SER A 146 -1.32 -45.04 10.88
N SER A 147 -2.48 -45.70 10.89
CA SER A 147 -3.73 -45.12 11.40
C SER A 147 -3.69 -44.83 12.91
N LYS A 148 -2.70 -45.37 13.63
CA LYS A 148 -2.52 -45.21 15.08
C LYS A 148 -1.32 -44.36 15.47
N ASP A 149 -0.29 -44.28 14.62
CA ASP A 149 1.02 -43.74 15.00
C ASP A 149 1.58 -42.78 13.92
N PHE A 150 2.41 -41.84 14.37
CA PHE A 150 3.09 -40.86 13.52
C PHE A 150 4.55 -40.67 13.93
N ILE A 151 5.35 -40.20 12.98
CA ILE A 151 6.75 -39.84 13.19
C ILE A 151 6.84 -38.33 13.32
N PHE A 152 7.34 -37.85 14.46
CA PHE A 152 7.52 -36.44 14.75
C PHE A 152 8.97 -36.02 14.46
N LYS A 153 9.15 -34.97 13.66
CA LYS A 153 10.46 -34.45 13.22
C LYS A 153 10.56 -32.94 13.44
N GLY A 154 11.74 -32.46 13.83
CA GLY A 154 12.09 -31.03 13.76
C GLY A 154 12.03 -30.23 15.07
N ILE A 155 11.78 -30.84 16.22
CA ILE A 155 11.99 -30.19 17.53
C ILE A 155 12.95 -31.06 18.36
N PRO A 156 14.19 -30.60 18.63
CA PRO A 156 15.08 -31.28 19.56
C PRO A 156 14.48 -31.31 20.97
N GLN A 157 14.58 -32.43 21.67
CA GLN A 157 14.10 -32.58 23.05
C GLN A 157 14.79 -31.63 24.06
N ASP A 158 15.89 -30.96 23.67
CA ASP A 158 16.70 -30.10 24.56
C ASP A 158 16.78 -28.60 24.18
N SER A 159 16.09 -28.11 23.16
CA SER A 159 16.29 -26.71 22.72
C SER A 159 15.41 -25.71 23.47
N LYS A 160 16.02 -24.98 24.41
CA LYS A 160 15.55 -23.64 24.83
C LYS A 160 15.32 -22.77 23.58
N ILE A 161 14.07 -22.35 23.40
CA ILE A 161 13.56 -21.26 22.53
C ILE A 161 14.64 -20.64 21.62
N LEU A 162 14.82 -21.20 20.42
CA LEU A 162 15.75 -20.67 19.42
C LEU A 162 15.04 -19.57 18.62
N LYS A 163 15.46 -18.31 18.85
CA LYS A 163 15.24 -17.21 17.92
C LYS A 163 16.16 -17.38 16.71
N GLY A 164 15.57 -17.55 15.53
CA GLY A 164 16.19 -17.21 14.24
C GLY A 164 17.31 -18.13 13.75
N ASN A 165 16.95 -19.12 12.93
CA ASN A 165 17.36 -19.19 11.52
C ASN A 165 16.90 -20.52 10.92
N THR A 166 16.24 -20.42 9.77
CA THR A 166 15.86 -21.52 8.90
C THR A 166 17.10 -22.12 8.24
N GLN A 167 17.70 -23.14 8.85
CA GLN A 167 18.49 -24.12 8.11
C GLN A 167 17.68 -25.41 8.00
N LYS A 168 17.51 -25.87 6.75
CA LYS A 168 16.97 -27.19 6.44
C LYS A 168 17.93 -28.24 7.01
N HIS A 169 17.64 -28.73 8.21
CA HIS A 169 18.21 -29.98 8.69
C HIS A 169 17.32 -31.11 8.17
N ASP A 170 17.68 -31.63 7.00
CA ASP A 170 17.43 -33.04 6.68
C ASP A 170 18.32 -33.87 7.63
N ASP A 171 17.80 -34.99 8.13
CA ASP A 171 18.49 -36.00 8.96
C ASP A 171 18.50 -35.80 10.50
N ILE A 172 17.33 -35.60 11.11
CA ILE A 172 17.10 -36.09 12.48
C ILE A 172 16.11 -37.27 12.36
N GLU A 173 16.53 -38.46 12.79
CA GLU A 173 15.65 -39.62 12.96
C GLU A 173 14.44 -39.19 13.80
N GLY A 174 13.24 -39.22 13.21
CA GLY A 174 12.04 -38.78 13.89
C GLY A 174 11.62 -39.77 14.99
N VAL A 175 11.01 -39.26 16.05
CA VAL A 175 10.52 -40.09 17.16
C VAL A 175 9.10 -40.57 16.87
N LEU A 176 8.83 -41.85 17.10
CA LEU A 176 7.51 -42.45 16.92
C LEU A 176 6.60 -42.12 18.12
N TYR A 177 5.39 -41.64 17.85
CA TYR A 177 4.35 -41.38 18.85
C TYR A 177 3.00 -41.92 18.39
N ASP A 178 2.18 -42.36 19.34
CA ASP A 178 0.79 -42.76 19.08
C ASP A 178 -0.12 -41.52 19.11
N PHE A 179 -1.16 -41.50 18.27
CA PHE A 179 -2.17 -40.44 18.31
C PHE A 179 -2.87 -40.39 19.68
N GLY A 180 -3.15 -39.17 20.15
CA GLY A 180 -3.83 -38.94 21.43
C GLY A 180 -2.92 -39.02 22.67
N LYS A 181 -1.63 -39.40 22.54
CA LYS A 181 -0.65 -39.31 23.62
C LYS A 181 0.01 -37.93 23.67
N ASN A 182 0.53 -37.56 24.84
CA ASN A 182 1.28 -36.33 25.04
C ASN A 182 2.64 -36.43 24.35
N VAL A 183 2.95 -35.43 23.52
CA VAL A 183 4.29 -35.19 22.99
C VAL A 183 4.91 -34.03 23.76
N GLU A 184 6.01 -34.29 24.45
CA GLU A 184 6.74 -33.27 25.19
C GLU A 184 7.49 -32.35 24.22
N THR A 185 7.26 -31.05 24.32
CA THR A 185 7.96 -30.03 23.51
C THR A 185 8.53 -28.94 24.42
N GLY A 186 9.57 -28.22 23.96
CA GLY A 186 10.22 -27.15 24.72
C GLY A 186 9.33 -25.95 25.08
N PHE A 187 8.08 -25.92 24.60
CA PHE A 187 7.08 -24.89 24.92
C PHE A 187 5.79 -25.46 25.54
N GLY A 188 5.79 -26.74 25.93
CA GLY A 188 4.69 -27.43 26.61
C GLY A 188 4.19 -28.67 25.85
N ASN A 189 3.38 -29.49 26.52
CA ASN A 189 2.89 -30.74 25.92
C ASN A 189 1.87 -30.47 24.82
N ILE A 190 1.94 -31.24 23.74
CA ILE A 190 0.96 -31.21 22.64
C ILE A 190 0.31 -32.58 22.47
N ILE A 191 -0.99 -32.58 22.19
CA ILE A 191 -1.76 -33.78 21.86
C ILE A 191 -2.21 -33.64 20.41
N ILE A 192 -1.82 -34.61 19.59
CA ILE A 192 -2.16 -34.64 18.16
C ILE A 192 -3.21 -35.72 17.93
N THR A 193 -4.30 -35.36 17.27
CA THR A 193 -5.38 -36.29 16.90
C THR A 193 -5.66 -36.21 15.40
N PRO A 194 -5.86 -37.36 14.72
CA PRO A 194 -6.13 -37.38 13.30
C PRO A 194 -7.59 -37.04 13.01
N ASN A 195 -7.83 -36.39 11.87
CA ASN A 195 -9.18 -36.16 11.37
C ASN A 195 -9.78 -37.47 10.81
N ILE A 196 -11.10 -37.57 10.78
CA ILE A 196 -11.84 -38.79 10.39
C ILE A 196 -12.64 -38.51 9.10
N GLY A 197 -12.83 -39.53 8.27
CA GLY A 197 -13.66 -39.43 7.05
C GLY A 197 -12.88 -38.91 5.84
N GLN A 198 -13.48 -38.02 5.05
CA GLN A 198 -12.91 -37.56 3.78
C GLN A 198 -11.62 -36.73 3.93
N TYR A 199 -11.38 -36.18 5.12
CA TYR A 199 -10.20 -35.38 5.45
C TYR A 199 -9.17 -36.15 6.29
N ALA A 200 -9.33 -37.47 6.40
CA ALA A 200 -8.42 -38.30 7.17
C ALA A 200 -6.98 -38.24 6.63
N THR A 201 -6.04 -38.43 7.55
CA THR A 201 -4.62 -38.53 7.24
C THR A 201 -4.36 -39.68 6.28
N LYS A 202 -3.57 -39.41 5.22
CA LYS A 202 -3.15 -40.45 4.30
C LYS A 202 -1.86 -41.07 4.83
N ILE A 203 -1.80 -42.40 4.89
CA ILE A 203 -0.59 -43.12 5.30
C ILE A 203 0.56 -42.73 4.35
N GLY A 204 1.70 -42.33 4.93
CA GLY A 204 2.88 -41.85 4.21
C GLY A 204 2.87 -40.36 3.87
N SER A 205 1.83 -39.59 4.20
CA SER A 205 1.83 -38.14 3.95
C SER A 205 2.71 -37.38 4.97
N ASP A 206 3.51 -36.45 4.47
CA ASP A 206 4.23 -35.46 5.27
C ASP A 206 3.39 -34.19 5.44
N ILE A 207 3.25 -33.77 6.70
CA ILE A 207 2.49 -32.59 7.10
C ILE A 207 3.43 -31.67 7.90
N THR A 208 3.68 -30.48 7.38
CA THR A 208 4.45 -29.44 8.06
C THR A 208 3.51 -28.54 8.83
N ILE A 209 3.71 -28.39 10.13
CA ILE A 209 2.98 -27.45 10.98
C ILE A 209 3.90 -26.28 11.31
N ARG A 210 3.42 -25.07 11.06
CA ARG A 210 4.13 -23.83 11.35
C ARG A 210 3.32 -23.00 12.34
N ILE A 211 3.96 -22.65 13.45
CA ILE A 211 3.41 -21.76 14.48
C ILE A 211 4.20 -20.47 14.41
N LYS A 212 3.52 -19.35 14.14
CA LYS A 212 4.13 -18.02 14.10
C LYS A 212 3.67 -17.18 15.29
N PRO A 213 4.48 -16.19 15.74
CA PRO A 213 4.04 -15.25 16.76
C PRO A 213 2.82 -14.46 16.30
N LEU A 214 1.83 -14.30 17.18
CA LEU A 214 0.58 -13.60 16.88
C LEU A 214 0.86 -12.19 16.35
N ALA A 215 1.80 -11.48 17.00
CA ALA A 215 2.19 -10.13 16.62
C ALA A 215 2.71 -10.01 15.17
N LYS A 216 3.37 -11.05 14.63
CA LYS A 216 3.89 -11.10 13.26
C LYS A 216 2.75 -11.35 12.27
N VAL A 217 1.88 -12.31 12.57
CA VAL A 217 0.69 -12.61 11.75
C VAL A 217 -0.26 -11.41 11.71
N THR A 218 -0.49 -10.72 12.83
CA THR A 218 -1.28 -9.48 12.86
C THR A 218 -0.71 -8.42 11.93
N SER A 219 0.62 -8.22 11.92
CA SER A 219 1.28 -7.28 11.02
C SER A 219 1.13 -7.69 9.55
N ASP A 220 1.27 -8.99 9.25
CA ASP A 220 1.06 -9.54 7.91
C ASP A 220 -0.38 -9.27 7.43
N TYR A 221 -1.39 -9.56 8.26
CA TYR A 221 -2.80 -9.28 7.91
C TYR A 221 -3.12 -7.79 7.83
N LYS A 222 -2.53 -6.95 8.68
CA LYS A 222 -2.69 -5.48 8.61
C LYS A 222 -2.13 -4.89 7.31
N THR A 223 -1.02 -5.42 6.81
CA THR A 223 -0.42 -4.97 5.54
C THR A 223 -1.17 -5.50 4.32
N LYS A 224 -1.71 -6.72 4.40
CA LYS A 224 -2.55 -7.32 3.36
C LYS A 224 -3.94 -6.68 3.25
N LEU A 225 -4.49 -6.16 4.35
CA LEU A 225 -5.81 -5.52 4.38
C LEU A 225 -5.79 -4.17 3.66
N GLN A 226 -6.56 -4.08 2.58
CA GLN A 226 -6.77 -2.86 1.81
C GLN A 226 -8.21 -2.37 2.05
N ILE A 227 -8.32 -1.11 2.46
CA ILE A 227 -9.60 -0.46 2.73
C ILE A 227 -9.73 0.72 1.77
N GLN A 228 -10.81 0.75 1.00
CA GLN A 228 -11.11 1.80 0.03
C GLN A 228 -12.48 2.41 0.34
N THR A 229 -12.55 3.73 0.28
CA THR A 229 -13.80 4.50 0.34
C THR A 229 -13.83 5.52 -0.79
N THR A 230 -15.02 5.96 -1.18
CA THR A 230 -15.22 7.06 -2.13
C THR A 230 -15.51 8.33 -1.36
N GLU A 231 -14.95 9.47 -1.78
CA GLU A 231 -15.25 10.77 -1.17
C GLU A 231 -16.77 10.97 -1.09
N LEU A 232 -17.26 11.37 0.09
CA LEU A 232 -18.69 11.57 0.41
C LEU A 232 -19.57 10.30 0.53
N SER A 233 -19.00 9.09 0.50
CA SER A 233 -19.74 7.85 0.71
C SER A 233 -19.47 7.23 2.09
N SER A 234 -20.53 6.83 2.80
CA SER A 234 -20.43 5.99 4.01
C SER A 234 -20.18 4.51 3.69
N ILE A 235 -19.82 4.17 2.45
CA ILE A 235 -19.57 2.79 2.01
C ILE A 235 -18.06 2.52 2.01
N ILE A 236 -17.67 1.48 2.74
CA ILE A 236 -16.29 1.01 2.84
C ILE A 236 -16.18 -0.34 2.14
N LYS A 237 -15.20 -0.46 1.25
CA LYS A 237 -14.81 -1.70 0.57
C LYS A 237 -13.56 -2.26 1.21
N LEU A 238 -13.68 -3.44 1.81
CA LEU A 238 -12.59 -4.18 2.42
C LEU A 238 -12.10 -5.24 1.44
N THR A 239 -10.79 -5.31 1.23
CA THR A 239 -10.16 -6.29 0.34
C THR A 239 -8.95 -6.92 1.00
N ILE A 240 -8.78 -8.23 0.87
CA ILE A 240 -7.59 -8.94 1.34
C ILE A 240 -7.18 -10.04 0.35
N ASN A 241 -5.87 -10.26 0.21
CA ASN A 241 -5.32 -11.34 -0.59
C ASN A 241 -4.68 -12.40 0.32
N ASP A 242 -5.04 -13.66 0.15
CA ASP A 242 -4.50 -14.79 0.91
C ASP A 242 -4.29 -16.02 0.03
N ASN A 243 -3.43 -16.93 0.46
CA ASN A 243 -3.14 -18.18 -0.23
C ASN A 243 -4.32 -19.17 -0.16
N VAL A 244 -5.16 -19.04 0.87
CA VAL A 244 -6.35 -19.87 1.08
C VAL A 244 -7.61 -19.02 0.95
N ARG A 245 -8.51 -19.44 0.05
CA ARG A 245 -9.77 -18.74 -0.26
C ARG A 245 -10.62 -18.50 0.99
N GLU A 246 -10.79 -19.54 1.80
CA GLU A 246 -11.64 -19.52 2.99
C GLU A 246 -11.07 -18.62 4.08
N LYS A 247 -9.73 -18.55 4.23
CA LYS A 247 -9.09 -17.65 5.19
C LYS A 247 -9.37 -16.19 4.86
N ALA A 248 -9.23 -15.81 3.59
CA ALA A 248 -9.50 -14.44 3.14
C ALA A 248 -10.95 -14.03 3.43
N GLN A 249 -11.91 -14.93 3.21
CA GLN A 249 -13.33 -14.70 3.49
C GLN A 249 -13.60 -14.59 5.00
N LEU A 250 -13.19 -15.61 5.77
CA LEU A 250 -13.44 -15.66 7.21
C LEU A 250 -12.79 -14.51 7.97
N PHE A 251 -11.62 -14.06 7.51
CA PHE A 251 -10.96 -12.90 8.07
C PHE A 251 -11.83 -11.64 7.96
N LEU A 252 -12.32 -11.33 6.76
CA LEU A 252 -13.15 -10.14 6.54
C LEU A 252 -14.49 -10.25 7.28
N ASP A 253 -15.16 -11.40 7.23
CA ASP A 253 -16.42 -11.60 7.94
C ASP A 253 -16.23 -11.43 9.46
N LYS A 254 -15.18 -12.05 10.03
CA LYS A 254 -14.90 -11.97 11.47
C LYS A 254 -14.42 -10.57 11.88
N LEU A 255 -13.69 -9.87 11.02
CA LEU A 255 -13.27 -8.48 11.26
C LEU A 255 -14.49 -7.55 11.39
N ILE A 256 -15.48 -7.68 10.50
CA ILE A 256 -16.70 -6.87 10.56
C ILE A 256 -17.51 -7.20 11.82
N ILE A 257 -17.61 -8.48 12.19
CA ILE A 257 -18.27 -8.91 13.42
C ILE A 257 -17.57 -8.31 14.64
N LYS A 258 -16.24 -8.45 14.72
CA LYS A 258 -15.46 -7.93 15.86
C LYS A 258 -15.52 -6.42 15.96
N TYR A 259 -15.48 -5.71 14.84
CA TYR A 259 -15.66 -4.26 14.81
C TYR A 259 -17.02 -3.86 15.40
N ASN A 260 -18.10 -4.51 14.97
CA ASN A 260 -19.43 -4.22 15.50
C ASN A 260 -19.56 -4.56 16.99
N GLU A 261 -18.95 -5.66 17.45
CA GLU A 261 -18.88 -5.99 18.88
C GLU A 261 -18.14 -4.92 19.68
N ASP A 262 -16.99 -4.44 19.19
CA ASP A 262 -16.18 -3.39 19.81
C ASP A 262 -16.98 -2.08 19.95
N VAL A 263 -17.62 -1.64 18.86
CA VAL A 263 -18.45 -0.42 18.86
C VAL A 263 -19.67 -0.57 19.78
N ILE A 264 -20.30 -1.74 19.84
CA ILE A 264 -21.41 -1.99 20.76
C ILE A 264 -20.93 -1.93 22.21
N ASN A 265 -19.77 -2.52 22.52
CA ASN A 265 -19.20 -2.49 23.87
C ASN A 265 -18.87 -1.06 24.29
N ASP A 266 -18.23 -0.27 23.43
CA ASP A 266 -17.93 1.14 23.71
C ASP A 266 -19.21 1.95 23.96
N LYS A 267 -20.25 1.75 23.13
CA LYS A 267 -21.57 2.38 23.35
C LYS A 267 -22.18 1.95 24.68
N ASN A 268 -22.13 0.67 25.02
CA ASN A 268 -22.65 0.17 26.29
C ASN A 268 -21.89 0.74 27.48
N MET A 269 -20.56 0.91 27.41
CA MET A 269 -19.77 1.55 28.47
C MET A 269 -20.20 3.00 28.71
N VAL A 270 -20.48 3.78 27.66
CA VAL A 270 -20.96 5.16 27.79
C VAL A 270 -22.36 5.20 28.40
N VAL A 271 -23.25 4.30 27.97
CA VAL A 271 -24.62 4.21 28.51
C VAL A 271 -24.60 3.77 29.98
N GLU A 272 -23.78 2.79 30.35
CA GLU A 272 -23.60 2.33 31.72
C GLU A 272 -23.06 3.45 32.62
N ALA A 273 -22.00 4.15 32.19
CA ALA A 273 -21.46 5.29 32.92
C ALA A 273 -22.50 6.41 33.12
N THR A 274 -23.30 6.70 32.09
CA THR A 274 -24.38 7.69 32.15
C THR A 274 -25.50 7.25 33.10
N SER A 275 -25.90 5.98 33.03
CA SER A 275 -26.90 5.39 33.92
C SER A 275 -26.45 5.45 35.38
N ASN A 276 -25.20 5.07 35.67
CA ASN A 276 -24.64 5.12 37.02
C ASN A 276 -24.62 6.55 37.55
N PHE A 277 -24.17 7.52 36.74
CA PHE A 277 -24.19 8.93 37.11
C PHE A 277 -25.61 9.44 37.43
N ILE A 278 -26.62 9.10 36.61
CA ILE A 278 -28.01 9.50 36.83
C ILE A 278 -28.57 8.86 38.11
N ASN A 279 -28.28 7.57 38.35
CA ASN A 279 -28.75 6.85 39.53
C ASN A 279 -28.17 7.44 40.82
N ASP A 280 -26.85 7.68 40.86
CA ASP A 280 -26.19 8.30 42.00
C ASP A 280 -26.76 9.71 42.27
N ARG A 281 -27.02 10.48 41.20
CA ARG A 281 -27.61 11.81 41.31
C ARG A 281 -29.06 11.76 41.78
N LEU A 282 -29.86 10.81 41.29
CA LEU A 282 -31.25 10.60 41.71
C LEU A 282 -31.34 10.24 43.19
N GLU A 283 -30.44 9.39 43.70
CA GLU A 283 -30.42 9.07 45.13
C GLU A 283 -30.12 10.30 45.98
N GLY A 284 -29.12 11.10 45.58
CA GLY A 284 -28.79 12.36 46.25
C GLY A 284 -29.96 13.35 46.24
N VAL A 285 -30.56 13.60 45.08
CA VAL A 285 -31.70 14.52 44.92
C VAL A 285 -32.94 14.00 45.66
N SER A 286 -33.20 12.69 45.68
CA SER A 286 -34.31 12.09 46.42
C SER A 286 -34.17 12.28 47.93
N ARG A 287 -32.97 12.04 48.49
CA ARG A 287 -32.69 12.30 49.90
C ARG A 287 -32.85 13.77 50.25
N GLU A 288 -32.31 14.64 49.40
CA GLU A 288 -32.43 16.09 49.50
C GLU A 288 -33.86 16.61 49.39
N LEU A 289 -34.71 15.99 48.57
CA LEU A 289 -36.13 16.30 48.43
C LEU A 289 -36.89 15.84 49.68
N GLY A 290 -36.64 14.63 50.17
CA GLY A 290 -37.24 14.14 51.42
C GLY A 290 -36.92 15.02 52.63
N ILE A 291 -35.69 15.55 52.74
CA ILE A 291 -35.35 16.52 53.79
C ILE A 291 -36.15 17.82 53.62
N VAL A 292 -36.30 18.32 52.39
CA VAL A 292 -37.03 19.55 52.11
C VAL A 292 -38.54 19.37 52.33
N ASP A 293 -39.09 18.20 52.00
CA ASP A 293 -40.48 17.81 52.27
C ASP A 293 -40.75 17.78 53.78
N LEU A 294 -39.89 17.11 54.55
CA LEU A 294 -39.97 17.09 56.01
C LEU A 294 -39.84 18.50 56.60
N THR A 295 -38.91 19.31 56.08
CA THR A 295 -38.74 20.71 56.54
C THR A 295 -39.97 21.55 56.20
N ALA A 296 -40.59 21.34 55.04
CA ALA A 296 -41.83 22.01 54.66
C ALA A 296 -43.00 21.59 55.55
N GLU A 297 -43.10 20.29 55.88
CA GLU A 297 -44.09 19.74 56.80
C GLU A 297 -43.90 20.29 58.21
N ASP A 298 -42.68 20.29 58.75
CA ASP A 298 -42.35 20.84 60.06
C ASP A 298 -42.73 22.32 60.15
N ILE A 299 -42.38 23.13 59.14
CA ILE A 299 -42.77 24.54 59.08
C ILE A 299 -44.29 24.69 59.04
N GLN A 300 -45.02 23.82 58.32
CA GLN A 300 -46.48 23.84 58.29
C GLN A 300 -47.09 23.46 59.64
N GLN A 301 -46.56 22.44 60.33
CA GLN A 301 -47.02 21.99 61.63
C GLN A 301 -46.71 23.00 62.75
N GLU A 302 -45.47 23.46 62.85
CA GLU A 302 -45.01 24.43 63.87
C GLU A 302 -45.79 25.74 63.78
N ASN A 303 -46.00 26.23 62.56
CA ASN A 303 -46.69 27.50 62.32
C ASN A 303 -48.20 27.36 62.09
N LYS A 304 -48.76 26.14 62.16
CA LYS A 304 -50.18 25.84 61.89
C LYS A 304 -50.68 26.41 60.56
N LEU A 305 -49.84 26.33 59.53
CA LEU A 305 -50.07 26.91 58.21
C LEU A 305 -50.85 25.94 57.32
N THR A 306 -52.14 25.74 57.60
CA THR A 306 -53.02 24.99 56.69
C THR A 306 -53.52 25.86 55.55
N ASN A 307 -53.77 27.15 55.82
CA ASN A 307 -54.13 28.14 54.81
C ASN A 307 -53.90 29.58 55.36
N LEU A 308 -52.67 30.11 55.18
CA LEU A 308 -52.28 31.40 55.73
C LEU A 308 -53.09 32.57 55.16
N SER A 309 -53.44 32.51 53.87
CA SER A 309 -54.28 33.55 53.25
C SER A 309 -55.67 33.61 53.91
N THR A 310 -56.27 32.46 54.21
CA THR A 310 -57.55 32.39 54.93
C THR A 310 -57.44 32.90 56.36
N GLN A 311 -56.37 32.54 57.08
CA GLN A 311 -56.14 33.00 58.46
C GLN A 311 -55.91 34.52 58.53
N SER A 312 -55.10 35.09 57.64
CA SER A 312 -54.88 36.54 57.60
C SER A 312 -56.17 37.31 57.31
N THR A 313 -57.04 36.80 56.42
CA THR A 313 -58.36 37.41 56.18
C THR A 313 -59.25 37.34 57.42
N ILE A 314 -59.27 36.20 58.14
CA ILE A 314 -60.03 36.05 59.38
C ILE A 314 -59.50 37.02 60.45
N PHE A 315 -58.19 37.14 60.63
CA PHE A 315 -57.61 38.04 61.63
C PHE A 315 -57.89 39.51 61.31
N LEU A 316 -57.77 39.95 60.06
CA LEU A 316 -58.14 41.31 59.64
C LEU A 316 -59.63 41.60 59.87
N GLN A 317 -60.50 40.61 59.62
CA GLN A 317 -61.94 40.74 59.87
C GLN A 317 -62.24 40.85 61.37
N THR A 318 -61.62 40.00 62.20
CA THR A 318 -61.78 40.06 63.67
C THR A 318 -61.17 41.33 64.26
N GLU A 319 -60.04 41.83 63.74
CA GLU A 319 -59.45 43.12 64.13
C GLU A 319 -60.46 44.25 63.87
N LYS A 320 -61.01 44.33 62.66
CA LYS A 320 -62.02 45.32 62.29
C LYS A 320 -63.25 45.26 63.20
N GLU A 321 -63.73 44.07 63.52
CA GLU A 321 -64.86 43.87 64.43
C GLU A 321 -64.54 44.31 65.87
N ASN A 322 -63.33 44.01 66.36
CA ASN A 322 -62.88 44.43 67.67
C ASN A 322 -62.66 45.94 67.74
N GLU A 323 -62.04 46.55 66.73
CA GLU A 323 -61.85 48.00 66.63
C GLU A 323 -63.21 48.71 66.69
N SER A 324 -64.20 48.25 65.94
CA SER A 324 -65.57 48.77 65.99
C SER A 324 -66.15 48.71 67.42
N LYS A 325 -66.00 47.58 68.12
CA LYS A 325 -66.47 47.42 69.52
C LYS A 325 -65.69 48.27 70.51
N ILE A 326 -64.38 48.47 70.30
CA ILE A 326 -63.53 49.36 71.10
C ILE A 326 -64.02 50.80 70.96
N THR A 327 -64.27 51.26 69.72
CA THR A 327 -64.79 52.60 69.47
C THR A 327 -66.17 52.79 70.11
N GLU A 328 -67.07 51.83 69.95
CA GLU A 328 -68.41 51.86 70.54
C GLU A 328 -68.36 51.90 72.07
N THR A 329 -67.59 51.00 72.69
CA THR A 329 -67.43 50.95 74.16
C THR A 329 -66.72 52.19 74.68
N GLY A 330 -65.73 52.70 73.94
CA GLY A 330 -65.03 53.94 74.26
C GLY A 330 -65.95 55.15 74.25
N MET A 331 -66.83 55.24 73.25
CA MET A 331 -67.87 56.28 73.19
C MET A 331 -68.85 56.17 74.36
N GLN A 332 -69.29 54.95 74.70
CA GLN A 332 -70.14 54.73 75.88
C GLN A 332 -69.46 55.18 77.18
N LEU A 333 -68.16 54.90 77.36
CA LEU A 333 -67.40 55.35 78.53
C LEU A 333 -67.32 56.88 78.62
N GLN A 334 -67.02 57.55 77.50
CA GLN A 334 -67.02 59.02 77.44
C GLN A 334 -68.38 59.61 77.82
N LEU A 335 -69.46 58.97 77.36
CA LEU A 335 -70.82 59.38 77.66
C LEU A 335 -71.21 59.18 79.13
N ILE A 336 -70.82 58.03 79.70
CA ILE A 336 -70.98 57.74 81.14
C ILE A 336 -70.22 58.77 81.97
N ASP A 337 -68.99 59.13 81.57
CA ASP A 337 -68.20 60.14 82.25
C ASP A 337 -68.84 61.52 82.18
N TYR A 338 -69.32 61.93 81.01
CA TYR A 338 -70.09 63.17 80.86
C TYR A 338 -71.32 63.19 81.78
N MET A 339 -72.10 62.09 81.86
CA MET A 339 -73.26 62.02 82.75
C MET A 339 -72.87 62.11 84.23
N ARG A 340 -71.79 61.43 84.62
CA ARG A 340 -71.29 61.44 86.00
C ARG A 340 -70.80 62.83 86.40
N ASP A 341 -70.09 63.50 85.50
CA ASP A 341 -69.61 64.86 85.71
C ASP A 341 -70.78 65.86 85.80
N HIS A 342 -71.79 65.70 84.94
CA HIS A 342 -73.02 66.52 84.99
C HIS A 342 -73.80 66.31 86.30
N LEU A 343 -73.86 65.07 86.81
CA LEU A 343 -74.46 64.77 88.11
C LEU A 343 -73.67 65.37 89.28
N ALA A 344 -72.34 65.42 89.18
CA ALA A 344 -71.47 65.96 90.21
C ALA A 344 -71.48 67.51 90.25
N SER A 345 -71.57 68.18 89.10
CA SER A 345 -71.54 69.65 89.00
C SER A 345 -72.85 70.33 89.41
N ASN A 346 -73.99 69.66 89.20
CA ASN A 346 -75.31 70.25 89.46
C ASN A 346 -75.79 69.95 90.88
N GLN A 347 -75.55 70.88 91.82
CA GLN A 347 -76.03 70.78 93.20
C GLN A 347 -77.46 71.31 93.40
N ASN A 348 -78.06 71.95 92.37
CA ASN A 348 -79.42 72.47 92.48
C ASN A 348 -80.44 71.34 92.32
N PRO A 349 -81.43 71.24 93.22
CA PRO A 349 -82.49 70.23 93.11
C PRO A 349 -83.32 70.35 91.82
N SER A 350 -83.37 71.52 91.17
CA SER A 350 -84.19 71.79 89.97
C SER A 350 -83.57 71.37 88.64
N ASP A 351 -82.36 70.82 88.63
CA ASP A 351 -81.70 70.48 87.36
C ASP A 351 -82.28 69.19 86.76
N LEU A 352 -82.69 69.28 85.50
CA LEU A 352 -83.18 68.14 84.73
C LEU A 352 -82.01 67.37 84.12
N LEU A 353 -82.11 66.05 84.09
CA LEU A 353 -81.14 65.17 83.45
C LEU A 353 -81.46 65.00 81.96
N PRO A 354 -80.46 64.93 81.06
CA PRO A 354 -80.73 64.61 79.67
C PRO A 354 -81.35 63.21 79.52
N LEU A 355 -82.36 63.08 78.65
CA LEU A 355 -82.99 61.79 78.33
C LEU A 355 -82.41 61.23 77.01
N ASN A 356 -82.14 59.93 76.97
CA ASN A 356 -81.67 59.18 75.80
C ASN A 356 -80.36 59.69 75.16
N MET A 357 -79.27 59.62 75.91
CA MET A 357 -77.95 60.02 75.43
C MET A 357 -77.19 58.95 74.62
N GLY A 358 -77.76 57.75 74.45
CA GLY A 358 -77.08 56.63 73.77
C GLY A 358 -76.36 55.65 74.70
N ILE A 359 -76.63 55.70 76.01
CA ILE A 359 -76.24 54.61 76.93
C ILE A 359 -77.27 53.49 76.80
N GLU A 360 -76.85 52.34 76.28
CA GLU A 360 -77.64 51.10 76.28
C GLU A 360 -77.68 50.50 77.69
N ASP A 361 -78.42 51.16 78.57
CA ASP A 361 -78.78 50.63 79.88
C ASP A 361 -80.19 51.08 80.23
N GLY A 362 -81.14 50.14 80.10
CA GLY A 362 -82.56 50.40 80.33
C GLY A 362 -82.85 50.90 81.74
N ASN A 363 -82.00 50.57 82.72
CA ASN A 363 -82.17 51.01 84.10
C ASN A 363 -81.77 52.48 84.27
N ILE A 364 -80.63 52.89 83.71
CA ILE A 364 -80.12 54.28 83.77
C ILE A 364 -81.13 55.25 83.12
N GLY A 365 -81.67 54.90 81.96
CA GLY A 365 -82.68 55.70 81.27
C GLY A 365 -84.00 55.83 82.05
N GLN A 366 -84.44 54.75 82.70
CA GLN A 366 -85.65 54.77 83.53
C GLN A 366 -85.47 55.61 84.79
N VAL A 367 -84.33 55.48 85.47
CA VAL A 367 -84.00 56.27 86.67
C VAL A 367 -83.92 57.76 86.33
N ALA A 368 -83.27 58.13 85.21
CA ALA A 368 -83.22 59.53 84.74
C ALA A 368 -84.62 60.09 84.39
N LYS A 369 -85.47 59.30 83.74
CA LYS A 369 -86.86 59.69 83.44
C LYS A 369 -87.68 59.92 84.70
N ARG A 370 -87.56 59.02 85.69
CA ARG A 370 -88.25 59.12 86.98
C ARG A 370 -87.75 60.31 87.78
N HIS A 371 -86.43 60.55 87.79
CA HIS A 371 -85.83 61.74 88.39
C HIS A 371 -86.45 63.02 87.80
N ASN A 372 -86.47 63.15 86.47
CA ASN A 372 -87.04 64.33 85.82
C ASN A 372 -88.52 64.53 86.10
N SER A 373 -89.33 63.45 86.15
CA SER A 373 -90.74 63.58 86.51
C SER A 373 -90.94 64.08 87.94
N LEU A 374 -90.14 63.60 88.90
CA LEU A 374 -90.23 64.05 90.29
C LEU A 374 -89.72 65.49 90.46
N VAL A 375 -88.67 65.89 89.74
CA VAL A 375 -88.20 67.29 89.71
C VAL A 375 -89.32 68.20 89.18
N GLN A 376 -89.96 67.84 88.07
CA GLN A 376 -91.07 68.62 87.49
C GLN A 376 -92.27 68.71 88.43
N GLU A 377 -92.61 67.62 89.12
CA GLU A 377 -93.70 67.59 90.11
C GLU A 377 -93.38 68.46 91.32
N ARG A 378 -92.14 68.37 91.85
CA ARG A 378 -91.67 69.23 92.95
C ARG A 378 -91.70 70.70 92.54
N ASP A 379 -91.20 71.05 91.36
CA ASP A 379 -91.20 72.43 90.86
C ASP A 379 -92.62 72.96 90.65
N ARG A 380 -93.57 72.12 90.22
CA ARG A 380 -94.99 72.49 90.14
C ARG A 380 -95.57 72.83 91.51
N ILE A 381 -95.23 72.05 92.54
CA ILE A 381 -95.70 72.30 93.92
C ILE A 381 -95.03 73.56 94.50
N LEU A 382 -93.74 73.80 94.22
CA LEU A 382 -92.99 74.97 94.68
C LEU A 382 -93.52 76.30 94.11
N LYS A 383 -94.16 76.31 92.95
CA LYS A 383 -94.76 77.55 92.38
C LYS A 383 -95.80 78.20 93.31
N ASN A 384 -96.48 77.40 94.13
CA ASN A 384 -97.55 77.86 95.03
C ASN A 384 -97.28 77.52 96.51
N SER A 385 -96.07 77.07 96.87
CA SER A 385 -95.73 76.65 98.24
C SER A 385 -94.27 76.97 98.59
N SER A 386 -93.91 76.92 99.88
CA SER A 386 -92.53 77.15 100.34
C SER A 386 -91.73 75.85 100.41
N GLU A 387 -90.40 75.97 100.38
CA GLU A 387 -89.45 74.85 100.46
C GLU A 387 -89.58 74.00 101.74
N ILE A 388 -90.26 74.52 102.78
CA ILE A 388 -90.48 73.85 104.07
C ILE A 388 -91.68 72.89 104.02
N ASN A 389 -92.46 72.89 102.92
CA ASN A 389 -93.62 72.01 102.77
C ASN A 389 -93.20 70.52 102.89
N PRO A 390 -93.81 69.73 103.80
CA PRO A 390 -93.44 68.33 104.02
C PRO A 390 -93.47 67.46 102.75
N THR A 391 -94.35 67.77 101.79
CA THR A 391 -94.39 67.05 100.51
C THR A 391 -93.22 67.40 99.60
N VAL A 392 -92.79 68.66 99.60
CA VAL A 392 -91.59 69.13 98.87
C VAL A 392 -90.33 68.52 99.49
N VAL A 393 -90.21 68.47 100.81
CA VAL A 393 -89.08 67.81 101.50
C VAL A 393 -89.01 66.32 101.16
N ASN A 394 -90.15 65.61 101.15
CA ASN A 394 -90.20 64.20 100.79
C ASN A 394 -89.78 63.98 99.32
N LEU A 395 -90.30 64.79 98.38
CA LEU A 395 -89.90 64.74 96.97
C LEU A 395 -88.41 65.05 96.78
N THR A 396 -87.86 66.03 97.50
CA THR A 396 -86.42 66.36 97.46
C THR A 396 -85.58 65.18 97.95
N ASN A 397 -85.97 64.51 99.05
CA ASN A 397 -85.27 63.31 99.51
C ASN A 397 -85.34 62.16 98.50
N GLN A 398 -86.50 61.94 97.85
CA GLN A 398 -86.63 60.93 96.78
C GLN A 398 -85.76 61.26 95.56
N ILE A 399 -85.70 62.53 95.15
CA ILE A 399 -84.85 63.01 94.06
C ILE A 399 -83.36 62.78 94.40
N SER A 400 -82.94 63.14 95.62
CA SER A 400 -81.57 62.91 96.10
C SER A 400 -81.21 61.42 96.15
N GLN A 401 -82.13 60.55 96.60
CA GLN A 401 -81.93 59.10 96.60
C GLN A 401 -81.77 58.56 95.17
N LEU A 402 -82.65 58.96 94.23
CA LEU A 402 -82.52 58.55 92.83
C LEU A 402 -81.23 59.05 92.19
N LYS A 403 -80.76 60.24 92.58
CA LYS A 403 -79.48 60.79 92.12
C LYS A 403 -78.31 59.93 92.61
N ALA A 404 -78.34 59.47 93.86
CA ALA A 404 -77.34 58.57 94.43
C ALA A 404 -77.37 57.18 93.75
N ASP A 405 -78.56 56.60 93.55
CA ASP A 405 -78.75 55.32 92.87
C ASP A 405 -78.27 55.37 91.40
N LEU A 406 -78.51 56.49 90.72
CA LEU A 406 -78.03 56.74 89.36
C LEU A 406 -76.50 56.87 89.31
N ALA A 407 -75.91 57.61 90.26
CA ALA A 407 -74.45 57.73 90.36
C ALA A 407 -73.78 56.37 90.61
N GLN A 408 -74.37 55.53 91.47
CA GLN A 408 -73.89 54.17 91.70
C GLN A 408 -74.04 53.30 90.45
N SER A 409 -75.18 53.37 89.76
CA SER A 409 -75.42 52.61 88.52
C SER A 409 -74.46 53.01 87.40
N LEU A 410 -74.19 54.32 87.23
CA LEU A 410 -73.20 54.83 86.28
C LEU A 410 -71.78 54.39 86.65
N SER A 411 -71.42 54.37 87.94
CA SER A 411 -70.12 53.87 88.40
C SER A 411 -69.93 52.38 88.08
N SER A 412 -70.93 51.55 88.40
CA SER A 412 -70.91 50.11 88.08
C SER A 412 -70.89 49.85 86.56
N LYS A 413 -71.65 50.62 85.78
CA LYS A 413 -71.64 50.54 84.31
C LYS A 413 -70.28 50.97 83.75
N LYS A 414 -69.71 52.07 84.23
CA LYS A 414 -68.35 52.52 83.86
C LYS A 414 -67.33 51.42 84.11
N SER A 415 -67.34 50.83 85.31
CA SER A 415 -66.41 49.75 85.66
C SER A 415 -66.53 48.56 84.71
N THR A 416 -67.75 48.12 84.43
CA THR A 416 -68.01 46.99 83.51
C THR A 416 -67.59 47.32 82.07
N SER A 417 -67.95 48.49 81.56
CA SER A 417 -67.55 48.95 80.22
C SER A 417 -66.03 49.14 80.11
N GLN A 418 -65.35 49.56 81.19
CA GLN A 418 -63.90 49.69 81.21
C GLN A 418 -63.21 48.32 81.16
N ILE A 419 -63.75 47.31 81.86
CA ILE A 419 -63.25 45.93 81.78
C ILE A 419 -63.42 45.40 80.36
N ALA A 420 -64.59 45.61 79.75
CA ALA A 420 -64.84 45.22 78.36
C ALA A 420 -63.89 45.92 77.38
N TYR A 421 -63.71 47.23 77.52
CA TYR A 421 -62.77 48.03 76.71
C TYR A 421 -61.34 47.51 76.83
N ASN A 422 -60.84 47.32 78.05
CA ASN A 422 -59.49 46.81 78.29
C ASN A 422 -59.29 45.39 77.72
N SER A 423 -60.31 44.53 77.86
CA SER A 423 -60.29 43.18 77.28
C SER A 423 -60.24 43.22 75.74
N LEU A 424 -61.03 44.09 75.12
CA LEU A 424 -61.06 44.25 73.67
C LEU A 424 -59.73 44.81 73.15
N VAL A 425 -59.14 45.80 73.82
CA VAL A 425 -57.82 46.35 73.47
C VAL A 425 -56.71 45.31 73.60
N ALA A 426 -56.72 44.52 74.68
CA ALA A 426 -55.76 43.44 74.88
C ALA A 426 -55.89 42.37 73.78
N GLU A 427 -57.13 42.00 73.45
CA GLU A 427 -57.41 41.04 72.37
C GLU A 427 -57.01 41.59 70.99
N ASN A 428 -57.30 42.86 70.70
CA ASN A 428 -56.89 43.50 69.45
C ASN A 428 -55.36 43.60 69.32
N SER A 429 -54.66 43.89 70.42
CA SER A 429 -53.20 43.89 70.45
C SER A 429 -52.62 42.50 70.19
N ARG A 430 -53.27 41.45 70.73
CA ARG A 430 -52.91 40.05 70.46
C ARG A 430 -53.10 39.71 68.98
N ILE A 431 -54.23 40.08 68.37
CA ILE A 431 -54.50 39.86 66.95
C ILE A 431 -53.49 40.61 66.07
N ASN A 432 -53.18 41.87 66.38
CA ASN A 432 -52.17 42.64 65.65
C ASN A 432 -50.79 41.97 65.68
N SER A 433 -50.37 41.44 66.84
CA SER A 433 -49.11 40.69 66.93
C SER A 433 -49.06 39.46 66.00
N GLN A 434 -50.19 38.78 65.81
CA GLN A 434 -50.30 37.63 64.90
C GLN A 434 -50.24 38.07 63.44
N ILE A 435 -50.95 39.15 63.08
CA ILE A 435 -50.95 39.74 61.72
C ILE A 435 -49.53 40.13 61.30
N TYR A 436 -48.75 40.79 62.17
CA TYR A 436 -47.38 41.20 61.83
C TYR A 436 -46.38 40.03 61.72
N SER A 437 -46.61 38.92 62.43
CA SER A 437 -45.75 37.74 62.34
C SER A 437 -45.99 36.88 61.09
N ALA A 438 -47.14 37.02 60.44
CA ALA A 438 -47.57 36.18 59.32
C ALA A 438 -46.68 36.30 58.05
N PRO A 439 -46.28 37.51 57.57
CA PRO A 439 -45.47 37.63 56.36
C PRO A 439 -44.09 36.96 56.47
N GLN A 440 -43.48 36.99 57.67
CA GLN A 440 -42.19 36.34 57.91
C GLN A 440 -42.30 34.83 57.78
N LYS A 441 -43.36 34.23 58.36
CA LYS A 441 -43.67 32.81 58.24
C LYS A 441 -43.99 32.41 56.79
N GLU A 442 -44.73 33.25 56.06
CA GLU A 442 -45.02 33.02 54.63
C GLU A 442 -43.76 33.00 53.78
N ARG A 443 -42.84 33.93 54.00
CA ARG A 443 -41.58 34.01 53.26
C ARG A 443 -40.72 32.76 53.49
N GLN A 444 -40.56 32.34 54.73
CA GLN A 444 -39.81 31.12 55.08
C GLN A 444 -40.43 29.90 54.39
N PHE A 445 -41.74 29.74 54.45
CA PHE A 445 -42.44 28.67 53.75
C PHE A 445 -42.26 28.73 52.23
N LYS A 446 -42.37 29.91 51.60
CA LYS A 446 -42.15 30.09 50.16
C LYS A 446 -40.74 29.76 49.72
N ASP A 447 -39.73 30.08 50.52
CA ASP A 447 -38.33 29.78 50.19
C ASP A 447 -38.09 28.26 50.21
N ILE A 448 -38.63 27.54 51.20
CA ILE A 448 -38.60 26.08 51.24
C ILE A 448 -39.44 25.47 50.11
N LYS A 449 -40.62 26.01 49.83
CA LYS A 449 -41.46 25.56 48.72
C LYS A 449 -40.77 25.70 47.36
N ARG A 450 -40.04 26.80 47.14
CA ARG A 450 -39.24 26.99 45.92
C ARG A 450 -38.12 25.96 45.83
N GLN A 451 -37.44 25.65 46.93
CA GLN A 451 -36.43 24.60 46.95
C GLN A 451 -37.05 23.22 46.67
N GLN A 452 -38.23 22.94 47.20
CA GLN A 452 -39.00 21.74 46.93
C GLN A 452 -39.29 21.62 45.43
N ASP A 453 -39.88 22.66 44.82
CA ASP A 453 -40.28 22.66 43.41
C ASP A 453 -39.07 22.50 42.46
N ILE A 454 -37.92 23.12 42.77
CA ILE A 454 -36.68 22.97 41.99
C ILE A 454 -36.16 21.53 42.08
N LYS A 455 -36.14 20.95 43.28
CA LYS A 455 -35.65 19.58 43.51
C LYS A 455 -36.58 18.54 42.91
N GLU A 456 -37.90 18.74 43.01
CA GLU A 456 -38.90 17.89 42.38
C GLU A 456 -38.77 17.93 40.85
N SER A 457 -38.64 19.11 40.26
CA SER A 457 -38.41 19.26 38.82
C SER A 457 -37.11 18.58 38.36
N LEU A 458 -36.02 18.75 39.12
CA LEU A 458 -34.75 18.06 38.84
C LEU A 458 -34.90 16.54 38.99
N TYR A 459 -35.60 16.05 40.01
CA TYR A 459 -35.87 14.63 40.21
C TYR A 459 -36.64 14.04 39.02
N LEU A 460 -37.72 14.70 38.60
CA LEU A 460 -38.53 14.27 37.45
C LEU A 460 -37.73 14.30 36.14
N TYR A 461 -36.91 15.34 35.93
CA TYR A 461 -36.02 15.43 34.76
C TYR A 461 -35.01 14.27 34.74
N LEU A 462 -34.35 14.00 35.87
CA LEU A 462 -33.39 12.89 35.96
C LEU A 462 -34.07 11.53 35.82
N LEU A 463 -35.30 11.38 36.34
CA LEU A 463 -36.11 10.17 36.16
C LEU A 463 -36.43 9.94 34.68
N GLN A 464 -36.86 10.97 33.96
CA GLN A 464 -37.06 10.90 32.51
C GLN A 464 -35.77 10.50 31.79
N LYS A 465 -34.63 11.12 32.14
CA LYS A 465 -33.33 10.80 31.54
C LYS A 465 -32.88 9.37 31.84
N ARG A 466 -33.22 8.85 33.02
CA ARG A 466 -32.98 7.44 33.38
C ARG A 466 -33.75 6.50 32.46
N GLU A 467 -35.04 6.75 32.25
CA GLU A 467 -35.88 5.92 31.35
C GLU A 467 -35.40 6.01 29.89
N GLU A 468 -35.03 7.20 29.40
CA GLU A 468 -34.42 7.38 28.07
C GLU A 468 -33.11 6.59 27.93
N SER A 469 -32.25 6.62 28.95
CA SER A 469 -30.99 5.86 28.99
C SER A 469 -31.24 4.35 29.00
N ALA A 470 -32.20 3.88 29.80
CA ALA A 470 -32.58 2.47 29.88
C ALA A 470 -33.12 1.92 28.55
N ILE A 471 -33.93 2.72 27.83
CA ILE A 471 -34.40 2.37 26.47
C ILE A 471 -33.21 2.27 25.51
N THR A 472 -32.27 3.21 25.59
CA THR A 472 -31.07 3.21 24.73
C THR A 472 -30.16 2.01 25.00
N HIS A 473 -30.00 1.62 26.28
CA HIS A 473 -29.27 0.42 26.69
C HIS A 473 -29.86 -0.86 26.08
N GLY A 474 -31.19 -0.90 25.87
CA GLY A 474 -31.88 -2.05 25.26
C GLY A 474 -31.77 -2.13 23.73
N VAL A 475 -31.34 -1.07 23.05
CA VAL A 475 -31.30 -0.98 21.57
C VAL A 475 -29.85 -0.86 21.08
N SER A 476 -29.01 -1.85 21.38
CA SER A 476 -27.66 -1.94 20.81
C SER A 476 -27.74 -2.39 19.35
N SER A 477 -27.78 -1.44 18.41
CA SER A 477 -27.73 -1.75 16.98
C SER A 477 -26.29 -1.69 16.43
N PRO A 478 -25.88 -2.62 15.53
CA PRO A 478 -24.55 -2.57 14.92
C PRO A 478 -24.33 -1.29 14.09
N ASN A 479 -23.14 -0.70 14.19
CA ASN A 479 -22.79 0.52 13.47
C ASN A 479 -22.53 0.27 11.98
N ALA A 480 -21.80 -0.81 11.66
CA ALA A 480 -21.57 -1.24 10.29
C ALA A 480 -22.67 -2.21 9.82
N LYS A 481 -23.44 -1.79 8.83
CA LYS A 481 -24.35 -2.67 8.09
C LYS A 481 -23.58 -3.38 6.98
N ILE A 482 -23.62 -4.71 6.97
CA ILE A 482 -23.08 -5.51 5.87
C ILE A 482 -23.95 -5.27 4.62
N VAL A 483 -23.34 -4.73 3.56
CA VAL A 483 -23.98 -4.60 2.25
C VAL A 483 -23.76 -5.89 1.47
N ASP A 484 -22.49 -6.29 1.34
CA ASP A 484 -22.07 -7.55 0.76
C ASP A 484 -21.18 -8.29 1.76
N LYS A 485 -21.53 -9.54 2.07
CA LYS A 485 -20.68 -10.45 2.87
C LYS A 485 -19.35 -10.71 2.16
N ALA A 486 -18.34 -11.14 2.91
CA ALA A 486 -17.07 -11.44 2.30
C ALA A 486 -17.21 -12.55 1.25
N TYR A 487 -16.76 -12.28 0.04
CA TYR A 487 -16.75 -13.24 -1.05
C TYR A 487 -15.37 -13.31 -1.68
N ALA A 488 -14.79 -14.51 -1.72
CA ALA A 488 -13.50 -14.75 -2.31
C ALA A 488 -13.61 -15.19 -3.77
N SER A 489 -12.72 -14.65 -4.61
CA SER A 489 -12.66 -14.92 -6.04
C SER A 489 -12.54 -16.42 -6.34
N GLY A 490 -13.30 -16.91 -7.33
CA GLY A 490 -13.22 -18.32 -7.75
C GLY A 490 -11.91 -18.67 -8.47
N THR A 491 -11.21 -17.66 -9.00
CA THR A 491 -9.91 -17.79 -9.65
C THR A 491 -8.83 -17.05 -8.86
N PRO A 492 -7.58 -17.52 -8.89
CA PRO A 492 -6.47 -16.82 -8.25
C PRO A 492 -6.17 -15.49 -8.97
N VAL A 493 -5.88 -14.45 -8.19
CA VAL A 493 -5.49 -13.12 -8.69
C VAL A 493 -4.00 -13.01 -8.98
N ALA A 494 -3.19 -13.87 -8.35
CA ALA A 494 -1.77 -14.02 -8.62
C ALA A 494 -1.36 -15.51 -8.54
N PRO A 495 -0.36 -15.94 -9.32
CA PRO A 495 0.35 -15.20 -10.38
C PRO A 495 -0.52 -14.99 -11.64
N LYS A 496 -0.35 -13.85 -12.33
CA LYS A 496 -1.06 -13.55 -13.58
C LYS A 496 -0.42 -14.29 -14.76
N SER A 497 -0.83 -15.54 -14.98
CA SER A 497 -0.24 -16.47 -15.96
C SER A 497 -0.04 -15.88 -17.36
N VAL A 498 -1.05 -15.19 -17.88
CA VAL A 498 -1.00 -14.55 -19.22
C VAL A 498 0.11 -13.50 -19.30
N ILE A 499 0.25 -12.65 -18.27
CA ILE A 499 1.27 -11.59 -18.24
C ILE A 499 2.67 -12.20 -18.15
N ILE A 500 2.86 -13.25 -17.35
CA ILE A 500 4.15 -13.90 -17.18
C ILE A 500 4.60 -14.60 -18.48
N ILE A 501 3.69 -15.30 -19.16
CA ILE A 501 3.98 -15.92 -20.46
C ILE A 501 4.30 -14.87 -21.52
N LEU A 502 3.54 -13.77 -21.56
CA LEU A 502 3.79 -12.68 -22.51
C LEU A 502 5.13 -11.99 -22.25
N ALA A 503 5.47 -11.74 -20.98
CA ALA A 503 6.77 -11.19 -20.59
C ALA A 503 7.92 -12.13 -20.98
N ALA A 504 7.77 -13.44 -20.75
CA ALA A 504 8.76 -14.44 -21.14
C ALA A 504 8.95 -14.51 -22.66
N LEU A 505 7.87 -14.36 -23.43
CA LEU A 505 7.93 -14.30 -24.90
C LEU A 505 8.70 -13.06 -25.36
N ILE A 506 8.37 -11.88 -24.82
CA ILE A 506 9.07 -10.62 -25.16
C ILE A 506 10.56 -10.73 -24.83
N LEU A 507 10.90 -11.18 -23.62
CA LEU A 507 12.30 -11.38 -23.20
C LEU A 507 13.02 -12.43 -24.05
N GLY A 508 12.33 -13.51 -24.40
CA GLY A 508 12.83 -14.58 -25.25
C GLY A 508 13.22 -14.11 -26.66
N PHE A 509 12.54 -13.09 -27.20
CA PHE A 509 12.91 -12.48 -28.47
C PHE A 509 13.95 -11.36 -28.31
N SER A 510 13.78 -10.47 -27.33
CA SER A 510 14.62 -9.27 -27.21
C SER A 510 16.07 -9.59 -26.89
N LEU A 511 16.31 -10.56 -26.00
CA LEU A 511 17.65 -10.93 -25.56
C LEU A 511 18.54 -11.48 -26.69
N PRO A 512 18.13 -12.49 -27.48
CA PRO A 512 18.96 -12.99 -28.59
C PRO A 512 19.08 -11.97 -29.73
N ILE A 513 18.06 -11.13 -29.98
CA ILE A 513 18.18 -10.05 -30.97
C ILE A 513 19.26 -9.07 -30.54
N GLY A 514 19.26 -8.62 -29.29
CA GLY A 514 20.28 -7.73 -28.73
C GLY A 514 21.69 -8.34 -28.82
N ILE A 515 21.84 -9.62 -28.47
CA ILE A 515 23.12 -10.32 -28.56
C ILE A 515 23.61 -10.43 -30.02
N ILE A 516 22.74 -10.81 -30.96
CA ILE A 516 23.12 -10.91 -32.39
C ILE A 516 23.52 -9.53 -32.93
N TYR A 517 22.78 -8.47 -32.57
CA TYR A 517 23.11 -7.10 -32.94
C TYR A 517 24.50 -6.70 -32.46
N LEU A 518 24.80 -6.90 -31.17
CA LEU A 518 26.10 -6.59 -30.57
C LEU A 518 27.23 -7.37 -31.23
N LEU A 519 27.05 -8.69 -31.45
CA LEU A 519 28.06 -9.50 -32.13
C LEU A 519 28.30 -9.06 -33.58
N THR A 520 27.29 -8.51 -34.25
CA THR A 520 27.42 -7.99 -35.62
C THR A 520 28.11 -6.61 -35.63
N LEU A 521 27.82 -5.77 -34.65
CA LEU A 521 28.44 -4.44 -34.50
C LEU A 521 29.94 -4.54 -34.16
N LEU A 522 30.34 -5.57 -33.42
CA LEU A 522 31.73 -5.86 -33.08
C LEU A 522 32.51 -6.61 -34.19
N ASP A 523 31.87 -6.99 -35.31
CA ASP A 523 32.53 -7.71 -36.40
C ASP A 523 33.31 -6.76 -37.32
N THR A 524 34.63 -6.73 -37.17
CA THR A 524 35.52 -5.84 -37.92
C THR A 524 36.12 -6.47 -39.18
N LYS A 525 35.74 -7.70 -39.56
CA LYS A 525 36.43 -8.46 -40.61
C LYS A 525 35.85 -8.25 -42.01
N VAL A 526 36.67 -8.36 -43.03
CA VAL A 526 36.23 -8.33 -44.44
C VAL A 526 35.58 -9.67 -44.79
N HIS A 527 34.32 -9.69 -45.26
CA HIS A 527 33.61 -10.93 -45.57
C HIS A 527 33.30 -11.11 -47.06
N THR A 528 33.00 -10.02 -47.76
CA THR A 528 32.45 -10.03 -49.12
C THR A 528 33.15 -9.02 -50.02
N ALA A 529 33.01 -9.17 -51.33
CA ALA A 529 33.51 -8.20 -52.30
C ALA A 529 32.89 -6.80 -52.10
N GLN A 530 31.66 -6.73 -51.56
CA GLN A 530 31.01 -5.46 -51.24
C GLN A 530 31.69 -4.75 -50.07
N ASP A 531 32.20 -5.48 -49.07
CA ASP A 531 32.97 -4.86 -47.98
C ASP A 531 34.21 -4.15 -48.54
N VAL A 532 34.89 -4.75 -49.53
CA VAL A 532 36.07 -4.17 -50.19
C VAL A 532 35.68 -2.94 -51.00
N LYS A 533 34.69 -3.07 -51.91
CA LYS A 533 34.25 -2.00 -52.80
C LYS A 533 33.64 -0.79 -52.09
N LYS A 534 33.15 -0.95 -50.86
CA LYS A 534 32.62 0.16 -50.03
C LYS A 534 33.72 0.94 -49.32
N LEU A 535 34.89 0.34 -49.11
CA LEU A 535 35.95 0.90 -48.26
C LEU A 535 37.12 1.47 -49.06
N ILE A 536 37.38 0.96 -50.27
CA ILE A 536 38.56 1.29 -51.08
C ILE A 536 38.21 1.27 -52.58
N ASP A 537 38.91 2.10 -53.38
CA ASP A 537 38.59 2.35 -54.80
C ASP A 537 39.47 1.54 -55.78
N VAL A 538 40.24 0.58 -55.27
CA VAL A 538 41.10 -0.29 -56.08
C VAL A 538 40.28 -1.22 -56.98
N PRO A 539 40.68 -1.42 -58.26
CA PRO A 539 40.04 -2.37 -59.16
C PRO A 539 39.94 -3.78 -58.57
N PHE A 540 38.79 -4.43 -58.70
CA PHE A 540 38.52 -5.76 -58.16
C PHE A 540 38.50 -6.81 -59.27
N ILE A 541 39.36 -7.83 -59.19
CA ILE A 541 39.53 -8.83 -60.27
C ILE A 541 38.82 -10.16 -60.02
N GLY A 542 38.35 -10.42 -58.80
CA GLY A 542 37.56 -11.62 -58.51
C GLY A 542 37.64 -12.09 -57.06
N ASP A 543 36.84 -13.11 -56.74
CA ASP A 543 36.88 -13.82 -55.47
C ASP A 543 37.13 -15.31 -55.64
N ILE A 544 38.03 -15.85 -54.82
CA ILE A 544 38.34 -17.29 -54.79
C ILE A 544 37.55 -17.93 -53.65
N PRO A 545 36.68 -18.91 -53.94
CA PRO A 545 35.90 -19.58 -52.90
C PRO A 545 36.80 -20.45 -52.02
N GLN A 546 36.45 -20.53 -50.74
CA GLN A 546 37.15 -21.42 -49.80
C GLN A 546 36.98 -22.88 -50.25
N SER A 547 38.09 -23.57 -50.48
CA SER A 547 38.13 -24.99 -50.88
C SER A 547 38.45 -25.91 -49.70
N SER A 548 38.10 -27.18 -49.82
CA SER A 548 38.42 -28.19 -48.80
C SER A 548 39.93 -28.42 -48.73
N LYS A 549 40.48 -28.73 -47.53
CA LYS A 549 41.93 -28.90 -47.29
C LYS A 549 42.61 -29.95 -48.20
N ARG A 550 41.85 -30.86 -48.83
CA ARG A 550 42.36 -31.97 -49.66
C ARG A 550 42.73 -31.58 -51.09
N THR A 551 42.28 -30.44 -51.61
CA THR A 551 42.48 -30.02 -53.02
C THR A 551 43.04 -28.60 -53.10
N GLN A 552 44.33 -28.47 -52.79
CA GLN A 552 45.01 -27.18 -52.69
C GLN A 552 45.46 -26.60 -54.04
N LEU A 553 45.63 -27.44 -55.06
CA LEU A 553 46.02 -27.03 -56.42
C LEU A 553 44.91 -27.36 -57.43
N ILE A 554 44.75 -26.51 -58.44
CA ILE A 554 43.88 -26.79 -59.59
C ILE A 554 44.56 -27.77 -60.54
N LYS A 555 43.78 -28.56 -61.27
CA LYS A 555 44.25 -29.48 -62.32
C LYS A 555 43.80 -28.98 -63.70
N GLN A 556 44.43 -29.48 -64.76
CA GLN A 556 44.08 -29.11 -66.14
C GLN A 556 42.59 -29.34 -66.44
N ILE A 557 42.07 -30.49 -66.02
CA ILE A 557 40.64 -30.83 -66.07
C ILE A 557 40.08 -30.76 -64.64
N ASP A 558 39.63 -29.56 -64.25
CA ASP A 558 39.02 -29.28 -62.95
C ASP A 558 37.78 -28.38 -63.14
N TYR A 559 36.60 -28.87 -62.75
CA TYR A 559 35.32 -28.14 -62.79
C TYR A 559 34.91 -27.60 -61.41
N SER A 560 35.83 -27.59 -60.45
CA SER A 560 35.56 -27.03 -59.13
C SER A 560 35.30 -25.52 -59.23
N PRO A 561 34.46 -24.95 -58.33
CA PRO A 561 34.25 -23.51 -58.28
C PRO A 561 35.54 -22.70 -58.12
N LYS A 562 36.57 -23.30 -57.51
CA LYS A 562 37.89 -22.71 -57.37
C LYS A 562 38.60 -22.62 -58.73
N ALA A 563 38.59 -23.69 -59.53
CA ALA A 563 39.19 -23.67 -60.87
C ALA A 563 38.50 -22.66 -61.79
N GLU A 564 37.16 -22.58 -61.77
CA GLU A 564 36.42 -21.55 -62.50
C GLU A 564 36.76 -20.14 -62.04
N ALA A 565 36.89 -19.91 -60.73
CA ALA A 565 37.31 -18.62 -60.20
C ALA A 565 38.71 -18.21 -60.70
N PHE A 566 39.68 -19.13 -60.72
CA PHE A 566 41.02 -18.85 -61.29
C PHE A 566 41.01 -18.67 -62.81
N ARG A 567 40.09 -19.30 -63.56
CA ARG A 567 39.90 -19.04 -65.00
C ARG A 567 39.35 -17.63 -65.24
N MET A 568 38.37 -17.20 -64.44
CA MET A 568 37.84 -15.83 -64.53
C MET A 568 38.89 -14.78 -64.16
N VAL A 569 39.64 -15.01 -63.08
CA VAL A 569 40.75 -14.14 -62.67
C VAL A 569 41.78 -14.03 -63.79
N ARG A 570 42.17 -15.15 -64.42
CA ARG A 570 43.08 -15.16 -65.58
C ARG A 570 42.55 -14.30 -66.73
N THR A 571 41.27 -14.44 -67.10
CA THR A 571 40.66 -13.63 -68.15
C THR A 571 40.66 -12.14 -67.80
N ASN A 572 40.35 -11.76 -66.56
CA ASN A 572 40.40 -10.36 -66.12
C ASN A 572 41.81 -9.79 -66.17
N ILE A 573 42.81 -10.58 -65.78
CA ILE A 573 44.23 -10.22 -65.88
C ILE A 573 44.66 -10.00 -67.33
N GLU A 574 44.22 -10.87 -68.24
CA GLU A 574 44.51 -10.75 -69.67
C GLU A 574 43.99 -9.42 -70.25
N PHE A 575 42.79 -9.00 -69.83
CA PHE A 575 42.26 -7.67 -70.18
C PHE A 575 43.09 -6.51 -69.61
N MET A 576 43.52 -6.61 -68.34
CA MET A 576 44.36 -5.57 -67.72
C MET A 576 45.74 -5.44 -68.38
N LEU A 577 46.30 -6.55 -68.87
CA LEU A 577 47.62 -6.61 -69.50
C LEU A 577 47.57 -6.53 -71.04
N LYS A 578 46.46 -6.09 -71.63
CA LYS A 578 46.31 -6.01 -73.09
C LYS A 578 47.30 -5.04 -73.74
N SER A 579 47.70 -3.98 -73.05
CA SER A 579 48.67 -2.98 -73.53
C SER A 579 50.12 -3.49 -73.51
N VAL A 580 50.40 -4.57 -72.78
CA VAL A 580 51.73 -5.19 -72.70
C VAL A 580 51.88 -6.22 -73.81
N SER A 581 52.66 -5.87 -74.84
CA SER A 581 52.86 -6.70 -76.04
C SER A 581 54.32 -6.80 -76.51
N LYS A 582 55.25 -6.06 -75.89
CA LYS A 582 56.64 -5.95 -76.33
C LYS A 582 57.64 -6.73 -75.48
N HIS A 583 57.21 -7.25 -74.34
CA HIS A 583 58.03 -7.97 -73.34
C HIS A 583 57.17 -8.99 -72.58
N SER A 584 57.80 -9.86 -71.79
CA SER A 584 57.11 -10.87 -70.97
C SER A 584 56.18 -10.20 -69.95
N LYS A 585 54.94 -10.71 -69.80
CA LYS A 585 53.97 -10.14 -68.87
C LYS A 585 54.30 -10.50 -67.42
N VAL A 586 54.75 -9.52 -66.63
CA VAL A 586 55.19 -9.76 -65.24
C VAL A 586 54.09 -9.44 -64.24
N ILE A 587 53.65 -10.46 -63.48
CA ILE A 587 52.56 -10.38 -62.50
C ILE A 587 53.10 -10.66 -61.11
N PHE A 588 52.99 -9.69 -60.20
CA PHE A 588 53.41 -9.84 -58.81
C PHE A 588 52.19 -10.12 -57.92
N ILE A 589 52.30 -11.07 -56.99
CA ILE A 589 51.25 -11.39 -56.04
C ILE A 589 51.72 -10.99 -54.64
N THR A 590 50.98 -10.06 -54.01
CA THR A 590 51.25 -9.60 -52.65
C THR A 590 49.98 -9.53 -51.80
N SER A 591 50.09 -9.11 -50.54
CA SER A 591 48.98 -8.96 -49.60
C SER A 591 49.37 -8.07 -48.41
N THR A 592 48.40 -7.73 -47.56
CA THR A 592 48.63 -6.91 -46.37
C THR A 592 49.42 -7.66 -45.29
N THR A 593 49.13 -8.94 -45.08
CA THR A 593 49.76 -9.72 -44.02
C THR A 593 50.04 -11.17 -44.43
N SER A 594 50.75 -11.92 -43.59
CA SER A 594 51.00 -13.34 -43.83
C SER A 594 49.69 -14.14 -43.71
N LYS A 595 49.62 -15.28 -44.42
CA LYS A 595 48.48 -16.23 -44.43
C LYS A 595 47.21 -15.75 -45.15
N GLU A 596 47.29 -14.75 -46.02
CA GLU A 596 46.16 -14.34 -46.87
C GLU A 596 46.01 -15.17 -48.16
N GLY A 597 47.05 -15.94 -48.51
CA GLY A 597 47.03 -16.88 -49.62
C GLY A 597 47.72 -16.38 -50.90
N LYS A 598 48.77 -15.56 -50.77
CA LYS A 598 49.65 -15.12 -51.87
C LYS A 598 50.22 -16.29 -52.65
N SER A 599 51.02 -17.16 -52.01
CA SER A 599 51.60 -18.36 -52.63
C SER A 599 50.55 -19.31 -53.21
N HIS A 600 49.41 -19.44 -52.54
CA HIS A 600 48.30 -20.22 -53.09
C HIS A 600 47.75 -19.61 -54.38
N THR A 601 47.61 -18.29 -54.41
CA THR A 601 47.10 -17.56 -55.58
C THR A 601 48.12 -17.56 -56.71
N SER A 602 49.39 -17.28 -56.45
CA SER A 602 50.46 -17.26 -57.46
C SER A 602 50.59 -18.61 -58.17
N ILE A 603 50.64 -19.71 -57.41
CA ILE A 603 50.77 -21.06 -57.97
C ILE A 603 49.54 -21.45 -58.78
N ASN A 604 48.33 -21.26 -58.24
CA ASN A 604 47.10 -21.64 -58.95
C ASN A 604 46.85 -20.74 -60.17
N LEU A 605 47.29 -19.47 -60.13
CA LEU A 605 47.25 -18.58 -61.29
C LEU A 605 48.25 -19.04 -62.37
N ALA A 606 49.49 -19.36 -62.00
CA ALA A 606 50.51 -19.88 -62.92
C ALA A 606 50.08 -21.20 -63.57
N LEU A 607 49.48 -22.11 -62.80
CA LEU A 607 48.83 -23.33 -63.33
C LEU A 607 47.68 -22.99 -64.29
N SER A 608 46.81 -22.04 -63.92
CA SER A 608 45.67 -21.62 -64.75
C SER A 608 46.11 -21.05 -66.11
N ILE A 609 47.23 -20.31 -66.13
CA ILE A 609 47.81 -19.73 -67.35
C ILE A 609 48.54 -20.80 -68.18
N SER A 610 49.38 -21.64 -67.57
CA SER A 610 50.12 -22.70 -68.28
C SER A 610 49.20 -23.72 -68.95
N TYR A 611 48.02 -24.00 -68.37
CA TYR A 611 47.01 -24.85 -69.00
C TYR A 611 46.37 -24.28 -70.28
N THR A 612 46.69 -23.04 -70.69
CA THR A 612 46.39 -22.51 -72.03
C THR A 612 47.58 -22.59 -72.99
N ASN A 613 48.55 -23.48 -72.70
CA ASN A 613 49.76 -23.70 -73.49
C ASN A 613 50.65 -22.46 -73.66
N LYS A 614 50.60 -21.54 -72.68
CA LYS A 614 51.48 -20.38 -72.59
C LYS A 614 52.68 -20.72 -71.73
N LYS A 615 53.88 -20.29 -72.12
CA LYS A 615 55.09 -20.52 -71.32
C LYS A 615 55.07 -19.61 -70.09
N VAL A 616 55.01 -20.20 -68.90
CA VAL A 616 54.94 -19.47 -67.64
C VAL A 616 56.16 -19.78 -66.78
N LEU A 617 56.75 -18.73 -66.22
CA LEU A 617 57.77 -18.84 -65.17
C LEU A 617 57.14 -18.45 -63.82
N LEU A 618 57.17 -19.33 -62.84
CA LEU A 618 56.82 -19.01 -61.45
C LEU A 618 58.10 -18.76 -60.65
N MET A 619 58.26 -17.55 -60.12
CA MET A 619 59.42 -17.17 -59.30
C MET A 619 59.00 -16.97 -57.84
N GLU A 620 59.69 -17.61 -56.91
CA GLU A 620 59.48 -17.42 -55.47
C GLU A 620 60.45 -16.38 -54.92
N THR A 621 59.97 -15.15 -54.71
CA THR A 621 60.77 -14.02 -54.18
C THR A 621 60.49 -13.73 -52.71
N ASP A 622 59.55 -14.43 -52.05
CA ASP A 622 59.41 -14.42 -50.59
C ASP A 622 60.50 -15.29 -49.95
N ILE A 623 61.72 -14.76 -49.98
CA ILE A 623 62.92 -15.43 -49.47
C ILE A 623 63.00 -15.44 -47.93
N ARG A 624 62.00 -14.86 -47.24
CA ARG A 624 61.91 -14.91 -45.76
C ARG A 624 61.15 -16.14 -45.29
N VAL A 625 60.02 -16.46 -45.92
CA VAL A 625 59.19 -17.60 -45.53
C VAL A 625 58.69 -18.32 -46.79
N PRO A 626 59.57 -19.01 -47.53
CA PRO A 626 59.20 -19.68 -48.78
C PRO A 626 58.19 -20.80 -48.53
N LYS A 627 57.19 -20.89 -49.40
CA LYS A 627 56.08 -21.85 -49.34
C LYS A 627 55.72 -22.46 -50.68
N ALA A 628 56.07 -21.85 -51.82
CA ALA A 628 55.64 -22.29 -53.14
C ALA A 628 56.18 -23.68 -53.49
N THR A 629 57.45 -23.95 -53.15
CA THR A 629 58.10 -25.26 -53.31
C THR A 629 57.37 -26.39 -52.59
N ASN A 630 56.89 -26.15 -51.36
CA ASN A 630 56.10 -27.12 -50.59
C ASN A 630 54.74 -27.46 -51.23
N TYR A 631 54.12 -26.50 -51.93
CA TYR A 631 52.86 -26.75 -52.64
C TYR A 631 53.07 -27.56 -53.91
N LEU A 632 54.15 -27.30 -54.65
CA LEU A 632 54.45 -27.92 -55.94
C LEU A 632 55.25 -29.21 -55.84
N ASN A 633 55.72 -29.59 -54.65
CA ASN A 633 56.58 -30.75 -54.40
C ASN A 633 57.88 -30.74 -55.23
N VAL A 634 58.49 -29.55 -55.36
CA VAL A 634 59.74 -29.32 -56.10
C VAL A 634 60.90 -29.15 -55.12
N LYS A 635 62.10 -29.67 -55.45
CA LYS A 635 63.31 -29.51 -54.63
C LYS A 635 63.74 -28.04 -54.54
N ASN A 636 64.19 -27.59 -53.37
CA ASN A 636 64.58 -26.21 -53.07
C ASN A 636 66.09 -26.05 -52.83
N ASP A 637 66.91 -26.91 -53.42
CA ASP A 637 68.35 -26.98 -53.13
C ASP A 637 69.15 -25.84 -53.79
N MET A 638 68.75 -25.42 -55.00
CA MET A 638 69.31 -24.30 -55.77
C MET A 638 68.17 -23.43 -56.30
N GLY A 639 68.21 -22.13 -56.06
CA GLY A 639 67.13 -21.21 -56.46
C GLY A 639 67.55 -19.75 -56.57
N LEU A 640 66.57 -18.86 -56.43
CA LEU A 640 66.73 -17.41 -56.60
C LEU A 640 67.88 -16.84 -55.75
N THR A 641 67.97 -17.21 -54.48
CA THR A 641 68.98 -16.67 -53.57
C THR A 641 70.38 -17.10 -53.97
N ASN A 642 70.54 -18.36 -54.38
CA ASN A 642 71.80 -18.89 -54.90
C ASN A 642 72.25 -18.14 -56.16
N TYR A 643 71.34 -17.93 -57.14
CA TYR A 643 71.63 -17.20 -58.38
C TYR A 643 72.08 -15.76 -58.13
N ILE A 644 71.42 -15.06 -57.20
CA ILE A 644 71.75 -13.68 -56.89
C ILE A 644 73.08 -13.58 -56.13
N SER A 645 73.38 -14.54 -55.25
CA SER A 645 74.61 -14.54 -54.46
C SER A 645 75.85 -15.04 -55.21
N ASP A 646 75.70 -15.89 -56.22
CA ASP A 646 76.83 -16.49 -56.96
C ASP A 646 76.90 -16.05 -58.43
N PRO A 647 77.72 -15.02 -58.74
CA PRO A 647 78.75 -15.05 -59.77
C PRO A 647 78.59 -15.96 -60.98
N SER A 648 78.84 -17.22 -60.70
CA SER A 648 79.15 -18.25 -61.67
C SER A 648 77.93 -19.03 -62.14
N LEU A 649 76.82 -18.97 -61.40
CA LEU A 649 75.59 -19.69 -61.74
C LEU A 649 74.88 -19.04 -62.93
N GLN A 650 74.48 -19.87 -63.88
CA GLN A 650 73.67 -19.46 -65.02
C GLN A 650 72.18 -19.65 -64.71
N LEU A 651 71.34 -18.95 -65.47
CA LEU A 651 69.89 -19.02 -65.32
C LEU A 651 69.34 -20.46 -65.47
N SER A 652 69.96 -21.28 -66.30
CA SER A 652 69.59 -22.70 -66.48
C SER A 652 69.78 -23.55 -65.22
N ASP A 653 70.68 -23.14 -64.32
CA ASP A 653 71.08 -23.94 -63.16
C ASP A 653 70.07 -23.82 -62.01
N VAL A 654 69.19 -22.81 -62.07
CA VAL A 654 68.21 -22.49 -61.02
C VAL A 654 66.75 -22.61 -61.49
N ILE A 655 66.53 -22.96 -62.76
CA ILE A 655 65.19 -23.23 -63.30
C ILE A 655 64.87 -24.72 -63.14
N VAL A 656 63.73 -25.01 -62.53
CA VAL A 656 63.21 -26.37 -62.38
C VAL A 656 61.89 -26.52 -63.13
N LYS A 657 61.79 -27.53 -63.99
CA LYS A 657 60.53 -27.86 -64.68
C LYS A 657 59.57 -28.55 -63.74
N LEU A 658 58.29 -28.19 -63.78
CA LEU A 658 57.28 -28.86 -62.97
C LEU A 658 56.87 -30.21 -63.59
N GLU A 659 56.94 -31.28 -62.81
CA GLU A 659 56.46 -32.60 -63.25
C GLU A 659 54.97 -32.56 -63.61
N GLY A 660 54.64 -32.98 -64.84
CA GLY A 660 53.27 -33.02 -65.34
C GLY A 660 52.75 -31.72 -65.96
N ASN A 661 53.61 -30.71 -66.18
CA ASN A 661 53.26 -29.50 -66.92
C ASN A 661 54.46 -28.89 -67.67
N ASP A 662 54.56 -29.17 -68.97
CA ASP A 662 55.68 -28.71 -69.83
C ASP A 662 55.71 -27.20 -70.08
N TYR A 663 54.66 -26.48 -69.70
CA TYR A 663 54.51 -25.04 -69.91
C TYR A 663 54.74 -24.21 -68.63
N LEU A 664 55.13 -24.85 -67.53
CA LEU A 664 55.38 -24.18 -66.25
C LEU A 664 56.78 -24.50 -65.72
N ASP A 665 57.64 -23.50 -65.78
CA ASP A 665 58.97 -23.52 -65.17
C ASP A 665 58.94 -22.77 -63.83
N VAL A 666 59.76 -23.20 -62.87
CA VAL A 666 59.77 -22.67 -61.51
C VAL A 666 61.19 -22.28 -61.11
N ILE A 667 61.36 -21.06 -60.61
CA ILE A 667 62.57 -20.65 -59.86
C ILE A 667 62.19 -20.70 -58.38
N PRO A 668 62.65 -21.72 -57.63
CA PRO A 668 62.39 -21.82 -56.21
C PRO A 668 63.19 -20.77 -55.44
N CYS A 669 62.88 -20.56 -54.16
CA CYS A 669 63.61 -19.61 -53.31
C CYS A 669 65.12 -19.92 -53.23
N GLY A 670 65.48 -21.20 -53.09
CA GLY A 670 66.83 -21.62 -52.72
C GLY A 670 67.07 -21.52 -51.21
N VAL A 671 68.33 -21.41 -50.80
CA VAL A 671 68.73 -21.31 -49.39
C VAL A 671 68.26 -19.98 -48.79
N ILE A 672 67.63 -20.01 -47.62
CA ILE A 672 67.14 -18.79 -46.95
C ILE A 672 68.34 -17.90 -46.56
N PRO A 673 68.41 -16.65 -47.05
CA PRO A 673 69.58 -15.81 -46.83
C PRO A 673 69.49 -15.05 -45.49
N PRO A 674 70.63 -14.69 -44.88
CA PRO A 674 70.65 -13.87 -43.66
C PRO A 674 70.13 -12.44 -43.91
N ASN A 675 70.36 -11.88 -45.11
CA ASN A 675 70.00 -10.49 -45.48
C ASN A 675 69.08 -10.42 -46.72
N PRO A 676 67.77 -10.69 -46.59
CA PRO A 676 66.82 -10.69 -47.71
C PRO A 676 66.75 -9.39 -48.54
N ALA A 677 66.67 -8.23 -47.88
CA ALA A 677 66.42 -6.96 -48.56
C ALA A 677 67.60 -6.52 -49.45
N GLU A 678 68.83 -6.65 -48.94
CA GLU A 678 70.07 -6.34 -49.68
C GLU A 678 70.21 -7.22 -50.92
N LEU A 679 69.87 -8.50 -50.77
CA LEU A 679 69.94 -9.48 -51.85
C LEU A 679 68.94 -9.14 -52.97
N LEU A 680 67.71 -8.73 -52.64
CA LEU A 680 66.71 -8.30 -53.64
C LEU A 680 67.06 -6.98 -54.35
N MET A 681 67.92 -6.13 -53.76
CA MET A 681 68.39 -4.88 -54.38
C MET A 681 69.58 -5.08 -55.33
N SER A 682 70.16 -6.28 -55.37
CA SER A 682 71.32 -6.59 -56.21
C SER A 682 71.03 -6.37 -57.70
N SER A 683 72.03 -5.91 -58.46
CA SER A 683 71.94 -5.78 -59.93
C SER A 683 71.62 -7.12 -60.61
N ARG A 684 71.99 -8.24 -59.97
CA ARG A 684 71.64 -9.60 -60.39
C ARG A 684 70.15 -9.86 -60.51
N MET A 685 69.33 -9.18 -59.72
CA MET A 685 67.87 -9.31 -59.81
C MET A 685 67.35 -8.64 -61.10
N GLN A 686 67.93 -7.53 -61.51
CA GLN A 686 67.65 -6.90 -62.80
C GLN A 686 68.10 -7.81 -63.95
N GLU A 687 69.33 -8.32 -63.89
CA GLU A 687 69.88 -9.26 -64.88
C GLU A 687 69.00 -10.51 -65.01
N LEU A 688 68.42 -11.01 -63.90
CA LEU A 688 67.49 -12.13 -63.92
C LEU A 688 66.24 -11.82 -64.76
N PHE A 689 65.55 -10.70 -64.46
CA PHE A 689 64.36 -10.30 -65.19
C PHE A 689 64.66 -10.05 -66.68
N ASP A 690 65.77 -9.41 -66.99
CA ASP A 690 66.20 -9.16 -68.37
C ASP A 690 66.52 -10.49 -69.10
N ALA A 691 67.08 -11.47 -68.40
CA ALA A 691 67.46 -12.77 -68.98
C ALA A 691 66.26 -13.72 -69.21
N VAL A 692 65.18 -13.59 -68.44
CA VAL A 692 63.93 -14.34 -68.63
C VAL A 692 62.95 -13.61 -69.55
N ASP A 693 63.17 -12.32 -69.81
CA ASP A 693 62.35 -11.53 -70.70
C ASP A 693 62.37 -12.12 -72.12
N ASN A 694 61.21 -12.10 -72.78
CA ASN A 694 60.94 -12.69 -74.09
C ASN A 694 61.13 -14.23 -74.20
N LYS A 695 61.60 -14.93 -73.16
CA LYS A 695 61.63 -16.41 -73.11
C LYS A 695 60.31 -17.02 -72.65
N TYR A 696 59.55 -16.27 -71.86
CA TYR A 696 58.25 -16.67 -71.31
C TYR A 696 57.14 -15.71 -71.74
N ASP A 697 55.92 -16.22 -71.89
CA ASP A 697 54.74 -15.37 -72.13
C ASP A 697 54.34 -14.62 -70.84
N TYR A 698 54.44 -15.30 -69.70
CA TYR A 698 54.08 -14.78 -68.38
C TYR A 698 55.14 -15.11 -67.33
N ILE A 699 55.43 -14.14 -66.47
CA ILE A 699 56.27 -14.32 -65.29
C ILE A 699 55.42 -14.02 -64.07
N VAL A 700 55.15 -15.03 -63.25
CA VAL A 700 54.35 -14.93 -62.03
C VAL A 700 55.28 -14.94 -60.83
N VAL A 701 55.23 -13.89 -60.02
CA VAL A 701 56.17 -13.69 -58.92
C VAL A 701 55.42 -13.73 -57.59
N ASP A 702 55.75 -14.71 -56.72
CA ASP A 702 55.22 -14.79 -55.35
C ASP A 702 56.08 -13.95 -54.41
N THR A 703 55.50 -12.90 -53.84
CA THR A 703 56.24 -11.91 -53.04
C THR A 703 55.85 -11.92 -51.56
N ALA A 704 56.67 -11.25 -50.74
CA ALA A 704 56.36 -11.02 -49.34
C ALA A 704 55.13 -10.11 -49.14
N ALA A 705 54.59 -10.08 -47.92
CA ALA A 705 53.46 -9.20 -47.60
C ALA A 705 53.93 -7.73 -47.48
N VAL A 706 53.40 -6.83 -48.32
CA VAL A 706 53.74 -5.40 -48.33
C VAL A 706 53.39 -4.69 -47.01
N GLY A 707 52.39 -5.16 -46.28
CA GLY A 707 52.06 -4.60 -44.95
C GLY A 707 52.95 -5.11 -43.81
N LEU A 708 53.94 -5.98 -44.07
CA LEU A 708 54.87 -6.48 -43.06
C LEU A 708 56.33 -6.10 -43.33
N VAL A 709 56.77 -6.09 -44.59
CA VAL A 709 58.17 -5.85 -44.99
C VAL A 709 58.25 -5.08 -46.31
N THR A 710 59.38 -4.40 -46.56
CA THR A 710 59.61 -3.58 -47.75
C THR A 710 60.11 -4.37 -48.96
N ASP A 711 60.48 -5.65 -48.79
CA ASP A 711 61.07 -6.51 -49.82
C ASP A 711 60.34 -6.46 -51.19
N THR A 712 59.00 -6.49 -51.19
CA THR A 712 58.20 -6.43 -52.42
C THR A 712 58.30 -5.08 -53.12
N LEU A 713 58.46 -3.99 -52.36
CA LEU A 713 58.59 -2.64 -52.91
C LEU A 713 59.96 -2.42 -53.58
N LEU A 714 60.99 -3.13 -53.14
CA LEU A 714 62.35 -3.01 -53.71
C LEU A 714 62.41 -3.52 -55.16
N ILE A 715 61.58 -4.51 -55.48
CA ILE A 715 61.50 -5.13 -56.81
C ILE A 715 60.22 -4.76 -57.57
N SER A 716 59.39 -3.85 -57.05
CA SER A 716 58.06 -3.55 -57.65
C SER A 716 58.12 -2.93 -59.03
N LYS A 717 59.23 -2.26 -59.37
CA LYS A 717 59.47 -1.64 -60.68
C LYS A 717 59.46 -2.63 -61.85
N HIS A 718 59.65 -3.92 -61.58
CA HIS A 718 59.68 -4.97 -62.60
C HIS A 718 58.29 -5.53 -62.94
N ALA A 719 57.25 -5.17 -62.19
CA ALA A 719 55.91 -5.72 -62.38
C ALA A 719 55.07 -4.87 -63.33
N ASP A 720 54.39 -5.52 -64.27
CA ASP A 720 53.36 -4.89 -65.10
C ASP A 720 51.99 -4.82 -64.38
N LEU A 721 51.74 -5.77 -63.48
CA LEU A 721 50.50 -5.90 -62.72
C LEU A 721 50.75 -6.45 -61.31
N PHE A 722 50.21 -5.76 -60.30
CA PHE A 722 50.12 -6.27 -58.94
C PHE A 722 48.75 -6.86 -58.61
N ILE A 723 48.73 -8.11 -58.15
CA ILE A 723 47.54 -8.74 -57.56
C ILE A 723 47.67 -8.68 -56.04
N TYR A 724 46.79 -7.91 -55.43
CA TYR A 724 46.73 -7.73 -53.99
C TYR A 724 45.68 -8.66 -53.38
N VAL A 725 46.13 -9.71 -52.71
CA VAL A 725 45.27 -10.75 -52.16
C VAL A 725 44.78 -10.35 -50.77
N VAL A 726 43.46 -10.30 -50.57
CA VAL A 726 42.83 -10.08 -49.27
C VAL A 726 42.14 -11.36 -48.85
N ARG A 727 42.29 -11.81 -47.60
CA ARG A 727 41.57 -13.02 -47.13
C ARG A 727 40.28 -12.68 -46.40
N ALA A 728 39.16 -13.23 -46.91
CA ALA A 728 37.86 -13.12 -46.28
C ALA A 728 37.79 -13.82 -44.91
N ASN A 729 37.05 -13.23 -43.98
CA ASN A 729 36.93 -13.63 -42.57
C ASN A 729 38.26 -13.60 -41.79
N TYR A 730 39.30 -12.93 -42.30
CA TYR A 730 40.63 -12.87 -41.68
C TYR A 730 41.15 -11.44 -41.55
N LEU A 731 41.18 -10.67 -42.65
CA LEU A 731 41.68 -9.30 -42.60
C LEU A 731 40.67 -8.36 -41.90
N ASP A 732 41.17 -7.51 -41.01
CA ASP A 732 40.39 -6.43 -40.41
C ASP A 732 40.15 -5.33 -41.45
N LYS A 733 38.90 -4.86 -41.57
CA LYS A 733 38.47 -3.84 -42.53
C LYS A 733 39.35 -2.58 -42.49
N ARG A 734 39.83 -2.18 -41.31
CA ARG A 734 40.69 -0.99 -41.14
C ARG A 734 42.04 -1.15 -41.82
N ARG A 735 42.54 -2.38 -42.00
CA ARG A 735 43.83 -2.65 -42.65
C ARG A 735 43.76 -2.58 -44.17
N LEU A 736 42.57 -2.55 -44.76
CA LEU A 736 42.40 -2.29 -46.20
C LEU A 736 42.95 -0.91 -46.61
N GLN A 737 43.03 0.03 -45.66
CA GLN A 737 43.67 1.32 -45.89
C GLN A 737 45.12 1.19 -46.37
N ILE A 738 45.85 0.15 -45.94
CA ILE A 738 47.22 -0.10 -46.41
C ILE A 738 47.22 -0.40 -47.92
N ALA A 739 46.25 -1.19 -48.39
CA ALA A 739 46.10 -1.45 -49.83
C ALA A 739 45.75 -0.16 -50.58
N GLU A 740 44.80 0.63 -50.07
CA GLU A 740 44.42 1.91 -50.67
C GLU A 740 45.60 2.87 -50.79
N THR A 741 46.39 3.04 -49.72
CA THR A 741 47.59 3.88 -49.73
C THR A 741 48.60 3.42 -50.78
N MET A 742 48.84 2.10 -50.89
CA MET A 742 49.77 1.56 -51.90
C MET A 742 49.28 1.78 -53.35
N TYR A 743 47.96 1.78 -53.56
CA TYR A 743 47.33 2.08 -54.84
C TYR A 743 47.42 3.56 -55.20
N GLN A 744 46.96 4.43 -54.29
CA GLN A 744 46.89 5.88 -54.51
C GLN A 744 48.28 6.50 -54.71
N GLU A 745 49.26 6.07 -53.91
CA GLU A 745 50.64 6.53 -54.03
C GLU A 745 51.42 5.86 -55.18
N LYS A 746 50.77 4.96 -55.95
CA LYS A 746 51.36 4.23 -57.09
C LYS A 746 52.64 3.46 -56.73
N ARG A 747 52.79 3.04 -55.46
CA ARG A 747 53.92 2.21 -55.01
C ARG A 747 53.85 0.78 -55.58
N LEU A 748 52.65 0.35 -55.94
CA LEU A 748 52.36 -0.92 -56.61
C LEU A 748 51.70 -0.65 -57.98
N PRO A 749 52.46 -0.70 -59.09
CA PRO A 749 51.94 -0.46 -60.44
C PRO A 749 50.73 -1.32 -60.81
N ASN A 750 49.73 -0.68 -61.43
CA ASN A 750 48.50 -1.31 -61.97
C ASN A 750 47.78 -2.26 -60.99
N MET A 751 47.80 -1.97 -59.69
CA MET A 751 47.31 -2.91 -58.67
C MET A 751 45.81 -3.23 -58.77
N ALA A 752 45.47 -4.51 -58.54
CA ALA A 752 44.11 -5.02 -58.50
C ALA A 752 43.89 -5.97 -57.31
N ILE A 753 42.70 -5.98 -56.72
CA ILE A 753 42.38 -6.77 -55.53
C ILE A 753 41.70 -8.09 -55.87
N LEU A 754 42.19 -9.14 -55.22
CA LEU A 754 41.61 -10.48 -55.24
C LEU A 754 41.16 -10.88 -53.83
N LEU A 755 39.88 -11.23 -53.65
CA LEU A 755 39.37 -11.69 -52.36
C LEU A 755 39.45 -13.22 -52.25
N ASN A 756 40.33 -13.74 -51.41
CA ASN A 756 40.54 -15.16 -51.22
C ASN A 756 39.74 -15.75 -50.04
N SER A 757 39.45 -17.05 -50.08
CA SER A 757 38.74 -17.82 -49.04
C SER A 757 37.32 -17.34 -48.74
N VAL A 758 36.56 -16.92 -49.77
CA VAL A 758 35.17 -16.50 -49.60
C VAL A 758 34.28 -17.69 -49.29
N ASN A 759 33.37 -17.51 -48.33
CA ASN A 759 32.41 -18.56 -47.97
C ASN A 759 31.31 -18.64 -49.04
N GLN A 760 31.19 -19.79 -49.71
CA GLN A 760 30.24 -20.01 -50.80
C GLN A 760 28.77 -19.71 -50.42
N LYS A 761 28.39 -19.82 -49.14
CA LYS A 761 27.03 -19.48 -48.69
C LYS A 761 26.74 -17.97 -48.71
N LYS A 762 27.78 -17.13 -48.61
CA LYS A 762 27.70 -15.65 -48.63
C LYS A 762 28.09 -15.04 -49.99
N ALA A 763 28.57 -15.85 -50.93
CA ALA A 763 29.07 -15.39 -52.24
C ALA A 763 27.97 -15.00 -53.24
N ASN A 764 26.69 -15.24 -52.93
CA ASN A 764 25.54 -15.02 -53.83
C ASN A 764 25.17 -13.54 -54.08
N SER A 765 26.01 -12.57 -53.71
CA SER A 765 25.68 -11.13 -53.77
C SER A 765 26.25 -10.41 -55.01
N TYR A 766 27.01 -11.10 -55.86
CA TYR A 766 27.38 -10.60 -57.20
C TYR A 766 26.88 -11.57 -58.27
N GLY A 767 26.10 -11.05 -59.22
CA GLY A 767 25.23 -11.78 -60.15
C GLY A 767 25.91 -12.56 -61.27
N TYR A 768 26.86 -13.45 -60.95
CA TYR A 768 27.26 -14.52 -61.86
C TYR A 768 27.17 -15.85 -61.12
N GLY A 769 26.11 -16.59 -61.41
CA GLY A 769 25.82 -17.87 -60.78
C GLY A 769 26.91 -18.89 -61.12
N TYR A 770 27.73 -19.25 -60.13
CA TYR A 770 28.56 -20.44 -60.23
C TYR A 770 27.64 -21.65 -60.41
N GLY A 771 27.73 -22.29 -61.59
CA GLY A 771 26.97 -23.49 -61.91
C GLY A 771 27.14 -24.54 -60.83
N LYS A 772 26.02 -25.06 -60.31
CA LYS A 772 26.05 -26.22 -59.42
C LYS A 772 26.70 -27.38 -60.17
N ASN A 773 27.66 -28.03 -59.54
CA ASN A 773 28.24 -29.27 -60.01
C ASN A 773 27.11 -30.27 -60.40
N PRO A 774 27.03 -30.74 -61.66
CA PRO A 774 25.94 -31.59 -62.14
C PRO A 774 25.82 -32.92 -61.37
N ASN A 775 26.86 -33.30 -60.62
CA ASN A 775 26.89 -34.54 -59.82
C ASN A 775 26.58 -34.36 -58.32
N SER A 776 26.13 -33.20 -57.86
CA SER A 776 25.76 -33.02 -56.45
C SER A 776 24.35 -33.58 -56.12
N LYS A 777 24.29 -34.86 -55.76
CA LYS A 777 23.06 -35.47 -55.20
C LYS A 777 22.67 -34.78 -53.89
N LYS A 778 21.39 -34.40 -53.78
CA LYS A 778 20.80 -33.82 -52.57
C LYS A 778 20.85 -34.84 -51.43
N TRP A 779 20.85 -34.39 -50.17
CA TRP A 779 21.05 -35.27 -49.00
C TRP A 779 19.99 -36.37 -48.85
N TRP A 780 18.82 -36.21 -49.48
CA TRP A 780 17.75 -37.22 -49.54
C TRP A 780 17.84 -38.16 -50.75
N GLN A 781 18.85 -38.01 -51.62
CA GLN A 781 19.07 -38.86 -52.82
C GLN A 781 20.33 -39.73 -52.70
N ARG A 782 20.97 -39.76 -51.52
CA ARG A 782 22.00 -40.75 -51.20
C ARG A 782 21.28 -41.99 -50.67
N LYS A 783 21.10 -42.99 -51.53
CA LYS A 783 20.78 -44.36 -51.12
C LYS A 783 22.00 -44.99 -50.48
#